data_AF-A0A1I7TX70-F1
#
_entry.id   AF-A0A1I7TX70-F1
#
_cell.length_a   1.000
_cell.length_b   1.000
_cell.length_c   1.000
_cell.angle_alpha   90.00
_cell.angle_beta   90.00
_cell.angle_gamma   90.00
#
_symmetry.space_group_name_H-M   'P 1'
#
loop_
_entity.id
_entity.type
_entity.pdbx_description
1 polymer ?
#
loop_
_entity_poly.entity_id
_entity_poly.type
_entity_poly.pdbx_seq_one_letter_code
_entity_poly.pdbx_strand_id
1 'polypeptide(L)'
;MAYKIEASQLKIAEKLVILNSRAIGMMTRIYNIKKSSGDSKVKPYFLSDKKMEGAIKHIVRKFPVVDCRSNSSTFEHVNSMATEIIKSLSLYYYTFADLLDLKDHIMQVLPTMETNQCQLDVTLNYDLTTGYLNLVVNLITMMILLSRIEDRKAVLGLFNAAYDLQHGQSEAYFPRLGQMIIDYENPLKKLSEELGPFNRLILTALSSVNPVYQRRNKTADMWRTSNVFSLTAAPGQILYAAQTETIACEYLSLDVIDRWIVFCGTVCHSTILNDPNIRNMYHLALQMNFCIRLFRDETFIAHQEIQTFLELAKEKSKRLQDIKEAFNLASVSAVAVHADRRRFLRSSLRELSLLLRDQPGLLGPKILYVWMALAAGRDEVIWLLRHQIEMPNIIKKGNKAADELVDRQLPELLFYMLELRDLVVKYTGVIQRYYLQYVSSYDSIVITEDVNNAVGLSTDEAILLSDFANSVGNINSDTDLRALRLDWFRFQAWVSVARSRFQLSKHRKLANDMNTSVFHLKMIDLQDEMLRETSDLSIYCFYPKLAEKHWLNCLQLPAQARYVLSFARLAGHFTSALHDMCPEEKTFITEKALAQCNSVIEETCKQVSFVLEKVAEHEFGLAYQMTPSAVAVRVVAQVVQQKGSGKAAAAAAAASKDYFIAGEESYRVDRQALTLPDKLQTTLLELCAALGAHRQIHVADHTFAPRTYLSQSLESKFVELIHSMMWEGQPHASNPRRPSEMLLALQAYMTVLQNLDTAISVDISNTMQTILLQQTQSVDAKNKDTITALHTKWYLEVLLRRASSGHMIWSEHLRSMLASGQEHLSFLPDHYSDPQELRALVQIIGPYGIKFMSERLIWHVASQINEMSKVVQAYKEPLQVARSNFDNAEKMKDVLNMLSAEPKDKKLPTRLVQLMLFFNEQSSSGRSVRSEMPYTMLSVMSSKQSYHFFNLHSRCSIITWMM
;
A
#
# COMPACT_ATOMS: atom_id res chain seq x y z
N MET A 1 33.30 57.87 2.60
CA MET A 1 31.83 57.80 2.69
C MET A 1 31.38 56.49 2.05
N ALA A 2 31.02 55.48 2.83
CA ALA A 2 30.45 54.25 2.27
C ALA A 2 28.98 54.52 1.91
N TYR A 3 28.60 54.26 0.66
CA TYR A 3 27.21 54.35 0.19
C TYR A 3 26.31 53.55 1.15
N LYS A 4 25.33 54.24 1.77
CA LYS A 4 24.32 53.61 2.61
C LYS A 4 23.35 52.87 1.69
N ILE A 5 23.35 51.54 1.73
CA ILE A 5 22.29 50.74 1.12
C ILE A 5 21.12 50.71 2.11
N GLU A 6 19.93 51.10 1.66
CA GLU A 6 18.71 51.03 2.46
C GLU A 6 18.27 49.58 2.66
N ALA A 7 17.70 49.25 3.83
CA ALA A 7 17.27 47.89 4.16
C ALA A 7 16.25 47.33 3.16
N SER A 8 15.38 48.19 2.62
CA SER A 8 14.40 47.87 1.58
C SER A 8 15.03 47.37 0.28
N GLN A 9 16.24 47.82 -0.04
CA GLN A 9 16.95 47.47 -1.28
C GLN A 9 17.70 46.12 -1.18
N LEU A 10 17.87 45.57 0.02
CA LEU A 10 18.60 44.30 0.24
C LEU A 10 17.81 43.08 -0.25
N LYS A 11 16.47 43.18 -0.29
CA LYS A 11 15.53 42.12 -0.72
C LYS A 11 15.77 40.78 -0.03
N ILE A 12 16.00 40.81 1.29
CA ILE A 12 16.34 39.62 2.08
C ILE A 12 15.19 38.62 2.05
N ALA A 13 13.94 39.07 2.20
CA ALA A 13 12.76 38.20 2.19
C ALA A 13 12.66 37.41 0.87
N GLU A 14 12.73 38.08 -0.27
CA GLU A 14 12.65 37.43 -1.59
C GLU A 14 13.80 36.46 -1.82
N LYS A 15 15.04 36.86 -1.46
CA LYS A 15 16.20 35.99 -1.59
C LYS A 15 16.07 34.73 -0.73
N LEU A 16 15.60 34.85 0.51
CA LEU A 16 15.39 33.68 1.38
C LEU A 16 14.33 32.74 0.82
N VAL A 17 13.21 33.26 0.30
CA VAL A 17 12.16 32.43 -0.33
C VAL A 17 12.72 31.67 -1.55
N ILE A 18 13.37 32.38 -2.47
CA ILE A 18 13.89 31.80 -3.71
C ILE A 18 15.01 30.79 -3.43
N LEU A 19 15.97 31.14 -2.58
CA LEU A 19 17.13 30.28 -2.33
C LEU A 19 16.76 29.01 -1.56
N ASN A 20 15.79 29.08 -0.62
CA ASN A 20 15.31 27.88 0.07
C ASN A 20 14.61 26.91 -0.89
N SER A 21 13.74 27.42 -1.78
CA SER A 21 13.11 26.59 -2.82
C SER A 21 14.16 25.97 -3.75
N ARG A 22 15.12 26.79 -4.23
CA ARG A 22 16.21 26.31 -5.09
C ARG A 22 17.08 25.25 -4.40
N ALA A 23 17.33 25.38 -3.09
CA ALA A 23 18.10 24.40 -2.33
C ALA A 23 17.39 23.05 -2.21
N ILE A 24 16.07 23.02 -2.01
CA ILE A 24 15.29 21.78 -2.01
C ILE A 24 15.36 21.10 -3.39
N GLY A 25 15.16 21.88 -4.46
CA GLY A 25 15.30 21.35 -5.82
C GLY A 25 16.70 20.82 -6.10
N MET A 26 17.74 21.51 -5.64
CA MET A 26 19.13 21.07 -5.85
C MET A 26 19.45 19.80 -5.07
N MET A 27 19.02 19.71 -3.80
CA MET A 27 19.14 18.47 -3.02
C MET A 27 18.41 17.31 -3.71
N THR A 28 17.27 17.55 -4.36
CA THR A 28 16.55 16.55 -5.15
C THR A 28 17.37 16.02 -6.31
N ARG A 29 18.00 16.92 -7.09
CA ARG A 29 18.87 16.52 -8.21
C ARG A 29 20.10 15.74 -7.73
N ILE A 30 20.78 16.24 -6.70
CA ILE A 30 21.98 15.61 -6.11
C ILE A 30 21.64 14.24 -5.53
N TYR A 31 20.49 14.12 -4.87
CA TYR A 31 19.98 12.86 -4.34
C TYR A 31 19.81 11.82 -5.47
N ASN A 32 19.20 12.19 -6.59
CA ASN A 32 19.03 11.29 -7.72
C ASN A 32 20.37 10.89 -8.34
N ILE A 33 21.31 11.83 -8.50
CA ILE A 33 22.68 11.52 -8.94
C ILE A 33 23.33 10.50 -7.98
N LYS A 34 23.23 10.71 -6.66
CA LYS A 34 23.78 9.77 -5.67
C LYS A 34 23.17 8.37 -5.82
N LYS A 35 21.84 8.27 -5.93
CA LYS A 35 21.16 6.97 -6.07
C LYS A 35 21.54 6.28 -7.39
N SER A 36 21.61 7.01 -8.49
CA SER A 36 22.04 6.48 -9.80
C SER A 36 23.51 6.07 -9.83
N SER A 37 24.40 6.79 -9.14
CA SER A 37 25.83 6.42 -9.03
C SER A 37 26.05 5.17 -8.20
N GLY A 38 25.19 4.90 -7.21
CA GLY A 38 25.26 3.70 -6.36
C GLY A 38 24.68 2.43 -7.00
N ASP A 39 23.85 2.55 -8.04
CA ASP A 39 23.24 1.41 -8.74
C ASP A 39 24.03 1.06 -10.01
N SER A 40 24.65 -0.12 -10.03
CA SER A 40 25.43 -0.60 -11.19
C SER A 40 24.61 -0.74 -12.47
N LYS A 41 23.27 -0.81 -12.39
CA LYS A 41 22.38 -0.88 -13.56
C LYS A 41 22.14 0.47 -14.22
N VAL A 42 22.22 1.56 -13.45
CA VAL A 42 21.84 2.93 -13.90
C VAL A 42 23.05 3.85 -13.95
N LYS A 43 24.18 3.44 -13.35
CA LYS A 43 25.45 4.16 -13.41
C LYS A 43 25.88 4.40 -14.88
N PRO A 44 26.36 5.60 -15.24
CA PRO A 44 26.85 5.89 -16.59
C PRO A 44 27.92 4.86 -17.01
N TYR A 45 27.71 4.22 -18.15
CA TYR A 45 28.51 3.06 -18.57
C TYR A 45 30.01 3.35 -18.66
N PHE A 46 30.39 4.60 -18.99
CA PHE A 46 31.79 5.06 -19.03
C PHE A 46 32.54 4.83 -17.71
N LEU A 47 31.85 4.93 -16.58
CA LEU A 47 32.43 4.74 -15.24
C LEU A 47 32.64 3.27 -14.89
N SER A 48 32.08 2.35 -15.68
CA SER A 48 32.19 0.90 -15.51
C SER A 48 32.96 0.23 -16.66
N ASP A 49 33.38 1.00 -17.66
CA ASP A 49 34.15 0.49 -18.79
C ASP A 49 35.61 0.24 -18.40
N LYS A 50 36.04 -1.02 -18.56
CA LYS A 50 37.42 -1.46 -18.29
C LYS A 50 38.44 -0.71 -19.13
N LYS A 51 38.08 -0.27 -20.35
CA LYS A 51 39.00 0.48 -21.22
C LYS A 51 39.23 1.92 -20.74
N MET A 52 38.28 2.48 -19.99
CA MET A 52 38.36 3.84 -19.43
C MET A 52 38.95 3.86 -18.01
N GLU A 53 39.07 2.71 -17.35
CA GLU A 53 39.51 2.58 -15.96
C GLU A 53 40.88 3.23 -15.70
N GLY A 54 41.83 3.07 -16.63
CA GLY A 54 43.16 3.68 -16.53
C GLY A 54 43.12 5.21 -16.50
N ALA A 55 42.32 5.81 -17.40
CA ALA A 55 42.10 7.26 -17.45
C ALA A 55 41.39 7.77 -16.19
N ILE A 56 40.33 7.08 -15.74
CA ILE A 56 39.57 7.46 -14.55
C ILE A 56 40.46 7.44 -13.30
N LYS A 57 41.28 6.39 -13.11
CA LYS A 57 42.23 6.33 -11.98
C LYS A 57 43.25 7.47 -12.04
N HIS A 58 43.74 7.81 -13.23
CA HIS A 58 44.66 8.93 -13.41
C HIS A 58 43.98 10.26 -13.04
N ILE A 59 42.76 10.50 -13.55
CA ILE A 59 41.93 11.68 -13.27
C ILE A 59 41.73 11.82 -11.76
N VAL A 60 41.22 10.79 -11.08
CA VAL A 60 40.88 10.86 -9.65
C VAL A 60 42.13 11.13 -8.80
N ARG A 61 43.28 10.54 -9.15
CA ARG A 61 44.54 10.74 -8.43
C ARG A 61 45.11 12.16 -8.58
N LYS A 62 44.93 12.78 -9.75
CA LYS A 62 45.47 14.11 -10.07
C LYS A 62 44.42 15.23 -9.97
N PHE A 63 43.19 14.90 -9.59
CA PHE A 63 42.08 15.83 -9.53
C PHE A 63 42.41 17.04 -8.63
N PRO A 64 42.12 18.29 -9.08
CA PRO A 64 41.43 18.67 -10.30
C PRO A 64 42.36 18.92 -11.50
N VAL A 65 43.68 18.93 -11.30
CA VAL A 65 44.65 19.28 -12.35
C VAL A 65 45.04 18.03 -13.15
N VAL A 66 44.35 17.79 -14.26
CA VAL A 66 44.59 16.65 -15.15
C VAL A 66 45.21 17.14 -16.47
N ASP A 67 46.38 16.61 -16.83
CA ASP A 67 47.01 16.87 -18.13
C ASP A 67 46.76 15.71 -19.09
N CYS A 68 45.79 15.93 -19.99
CA CYS A 68 45.35 14.92 -20.95
C CYS A 68 46.29 14.83 -22.17
N ARG A 69 47.02 15.90 -22.50
CA ARG A 69 47.83 15.98 -23.73
C ARG A 69 49.19 15.32 -23.60
N SER A 70 49.82 15.43 -22.42
CA SER A 70 51.08 14.74 -22.14
C SER A 70 50.93 13.22 -21.93
N ASN A 71 49.71 12.74 -21.64
CA ASN A 71 49.39 11.33 -21.39
C ASN A 71 48.48 10.72 -22.45
N SER A 72 48.73 11.03 -23.73
CA SER A 72 47.86 10.66 -24.86
C SER A 72 47.51 9.17 -24.94
N SER A 73 48.43 8.26 -24.58
CA SER A 73 48.19 6.81 -24.56
C SER A 73 47.17 6.37 -23.49
N THR A 74 47.05 7.10 -22.38
CA THR A 74 46.08 6.80 -21.32
C THR A 74 44.69 7.32 -21.65
N PHE A 75 44.61 8.41 -22.43
CA PHE A 75 43.37 9.08 -22.80
C PHE A 75 42.91 8.79 -24.24
N GLU A 76 43.58 7.90 -24.97
CA GLU A 76 43.26 7.56 -26.36
C GLU A 76 41.79 7.14 -26.53
N HIS A 77 41.32 6.26 -25.64
CA HIS A 77 39.93 5.81 -25.69
C HIS A 77 38.95 6.92 -25.31
N VAL A 78 39.29 7.76 -24.31
CA VAL A 78 38.48 8.93 -23.92
C VAL A 78 38.35 9.89 -25.11
N ASN A 79 39.43 10.13 -25.85
CA ASN A 79 39.41 10.97 -27.05
C ASN A 79 38.48 10.38 -28.14
N SER A 80 38.54 9.06 -28.37
CA SER A 80 37.69 8.39 -29.35
C SER A 80 36.19 8.50 -29.05
N MET A 81 35.82 8.65 -27.77
CA MET A 81 34.43 8.73 -27.30
C MET A 81 34.07 10.11 -26.72
N ALA A 82 34.89 11.13 -26.93
CA ALA A 82 34.78 12.42 -26.23
C ALA A 82 33.39 13.07 -26.39
N THR A 83 32.83 13.03 -27.60
CA THR A 83 31.50 13.61 -27.89
C THR A 83 30.38 12.90 -27.11
N GLU A 84 30.45 11.57 -26.99
CA GLU A 84 29.46 10.79 -26.26
C GLU A 84 29.57 11.00 -24.74
N ILE A 85 30.80 11.07 -24.23
CA ILE A 85 31.09 11.35 -22.81
C ILE A 85 30.50 12.70 -22.42
N ILE A 86 30.77 13.75 -23.20
CA ILE A 86 30.24 15.10 -22.96
C ILE A 86 28.72 15.07 -22.96
N LYS A 87 28.11 14.47 -24.00
CA LYS A 87 26.65 14.39 -24.09
C LYS A 87 26.03 13.69 -22.89
N SER A 88 26.58 12.54 -22.47
CA SER A 88 26.00 11.72 -21.41
C SER A 88 26.25 12.27 -19.99
N LEU A 89 27.40 12.88 -19.74
CA LEU A 89 27.74 13.39 -18.40
C LEU A 89 27.36 14.87 -18.21
N SER A 90 26.95 15.57 -19.27
CA SER A 90 26.53 16.98 -19.22
C SER A 90 25.54 17.29 -18.11
N LEU A 91 24.49 16.48 -17.97
CA LEU A 91 23.45 16.67 -16.96
C LEU A 91 24.02 16.66 -15.53
N TYR A 92 24.95 15.74 -15.26
CA TYR A 92 25.56 15.61 -13.95
C TYR A 92 26.53 16.77 -13.72
N TYR A 93 27.38 17.07 -14.71
CA TYR A 93 28.34 18.17 -14.65
C TYR A 93 27.68 19.52 -14.35
N TYR A 94 26.66 19.90 -15.14
CA TYR A 94 25.96 21.17 -14.94
C TYR A 94 25.08 21.18 -13.69
N THR A 95 24.63 20.02 -13.17
CA THR A 95 24.00 19.98 -11.84
C THR A 95 25.00 20.35 -10.74
N PHE A 96 26.26 19.91 -10.83
CA PHE A 96 27.30 20.34 -9.89
C PHE A 96 27.70 21.81 -10.10
N ALA A 97 27.67 22.34 -11.31
CA ALA A 97 27.88 23.76 -11.58
C ALA A 97 26.76 24.62 -10.97
N ASP A 98 25.50 24.25 -11.17
CA ASP A 98 24.34 24.92 -10.55
C ASP A 98 24.41 24.88 -9.02
N LEU A 99 24.94 23.79 -8.45
CA LEU A 99 25.18 23.66 -7.01
C LEU A 99 26.22 24.67 -6.51
N LEU A 100 27.32 24.86 -7.26
CA LEU A 100 28.33 25.86 -6.95
C LEU A 100 27.73 27.28 -6.99
N ASP A 101 26.98 27.60 -8.03
CA ASP A 101 26.31 28.91 -8.15
C ASP A 101 25.32 29.13 -7.01
N LEU A 102 24.51 28.12 -6.66
CA LEU A 102 23.62 28.22 -5.51
C LEU A 102 24.37 28.44 -4.20
N LYS A 103 25.47 27.72 -3.96
CA LYS A 103 26.34 27.93 -2.79
C LYS A 103 26.80 29.38 -2.74
N ASP A 104 27.28 29.93 -3.84
CA ASP A 104 27.77 31.31 -3.89
C ASP A 104 26.68 32.32 -3.53
N HIS A 105 25.47 32.16 -4.06
CA HIS A 105 24.35 33.04 -3.74
C HIS A 105 23.95 32.96 -2.25
N ILE A 106 23.95 31.75 -1.67
CA ILE A 106 23.72 31.58 -0.22
C ILE A 106 24.82 32.31 0.56
N MET A 107 26.08 32.11 0.17
CA MET A 107 27.24 32.74 0.78
C MET A 107 27.37 34.25 0.50
N GLN A 108 26.51 34.84 -0.35
CA GLN A 108 26.35 36.29 -0.47
C GLN A 108 25.26 36.84 0.46
N VAL A 109 24.18 36.09 0.68
CA VAL A 109 23.06 36.52 1.54
C VAL A 109 23.42 36.43 3.01
N LEU A 110 24.09 35.36 3.46
CA LEU A 110 24.45 35.20 4.87
C LEU A 110 25.35 36.35 5.40
N PRO A 111 26.44 36.75 4.70
CA PRO A 111 27.21 37.94 5.10
C PRO A 111 26.41 39.24 5.05
N THR A 112 25.47 39.37 4.11
CA THR A 112 24.62 40.56 4.03
C THR A 112 23.78 40.69 5.30
N MET A 113 23.18 39.61 5.79
CA MET A 113 22.42 39.61 7.04
C MET A 113 23.32 39.87 8.26
N GLU A 114 24.53 39.30 8.29
CA GLU A 114 25.48 39.49 9.40
C GLU A 114 25.99 40.94 9.46
N THR A 115 26.34 41.52 8.31
CA THR A 115 26.84 42.90 8.20
C THR A 115 25.78 43.92 8.63
N ASN A 116 24.50 43.64 8.31
CA ASN A 116 23.37 44.46 8.74
C ASN A 116 22.90 44.13 10.17
N GLN A 117 23.56 43.19 10.83
CA GLN A 117 23.29 42.75 12.19
C GLN A 117 21.81 42.43 12.43
N CYS A 118 21.21 41.62 11.55
CA CYS A 118 19.80 41.25 11.70
C CYS A 118 19.52 40.64 13.09
N GLN A 119 18.37 40.98 13.68
CA GLN A 119 17.84 40.39 14.89
C GLN A 119 16.87 39.26 14.50
N LEU A 120 17.11 38.05 14.99
CA LEU A 120 16.30 36.88 14.66
C LEU A 120 15.63 36.35 15.93
N ASP A 121 14.30 36.27 15.91
CA ASP A 121 13.45 35.75 16.97
C ASP A 121 12.23 35.03 16.37
N VAL A 122 12.21 33.70 16.45
CA VAL A 122 11.13 32.87 15.88
C VAL A 122 9.74 33.19 16.44
N THR A 123 9.67 33.81 17.63
CA THR A 123 8.41 34.21 18.25
C THR A 123 7.87 35.54 17.72
N LEU A 124 8.70 36.34 17.03
CA LEU A 124 8.35 37.66 16.51
C LEU A 124 8.41 37.71 14.98
N ASN A 125 9.61 37.53 14.41
CA ASN A 125 9.85 37.53 12.98
C ASN A 125 10.03 36.08 12.49
N TYR A 126 8.92 35.34 12.57
CA TYR A 126 8.85 33.90 12.29
C TYR A 126 9.40 33.56 10.90
N ASP A 127 8.90 34.21 9.84
CA ASP A 127 9.29 33.88 8.45
C ASP A 127 10.77 34.18 8.20
N LEU A 128 11.28 35.29 8.75
CA LEU A 128 12.69 35.64 8.64
C LEU A 128 13.60 34.64 9.37
N THR A 129 13.25 34.28 10.60
CA THR A 129 14.07 33.39 11.43
C THR A 129 14.06 31.96 10.90
N THR A 130 12.88 31.43 10.55
CA THR A 130 12.75 30.09 9.97
C THR A 130 13.38 30.03 8.57
N GLY A 131 13.20 31.06 7.73
CA GLY A 131 13.81 31.17 6.42
C GLY A 131 15.35 31.18 6.49
N TYR A 132 15.93 31.89 7.46
CA TYR A 132 17.37 31.89 7.71
C TYR A 132 17.89 30.52 8.17
N LEU A 133 17.29 29.92 9.22
CA LEU A 133 17.71 28.63 9.76
C LEU A 133 17.57 27.50 8.73
N ASN A 134 16.48 27.50 7.95
CA ASN A 134 16.29 26.58 6.84
C ASN A 134 17.39 26.72 5.80
N LEU A 135 17.78 27.95 5.43
CA LEU A 135 18.81 28.16 4.41
C LEU A 135 20.19 27.67 4.87
N VAL A 136 20.54 27.96 6.13
CA VAL A 136 21.81 27.49 6.74
C VAL A 136 21.84 25.96 6.80
N VAL A 137 20.77 25.33 7.29
CA VAL A 137 20.71 23.86 7.33
C VAL A 137 20.69 23.24 5.94
N ASN A 138 19.96 23.82 5.00
CA ASN A 138 19.93 23.32 3.62
C ASN A 138 21.32 23.38 2.98
N LEU A 139 22.11 24.44 3.23
CA LEU A 139 23.52 24.51 2.81
C LEU A 139 24.34 23.37 3.43
N ILE A 140 24.21 23.16 4.74
CA ILE A 140 24.92 22.08 5.44
C ILE A 140 24.55 20.71 4.86
N THR A 141 23.26 20.40 4.75
CA THR A 141 22.80 19.09 4.25
C THR A 141 23.16 18.86 2.80
N MET A 142 23.11 19.90 1.97
CA MET A 142 23.48 19.83 0.56
C MET A 142 24.97 19.54 0.37
N MET A 143 25.85 20.15 1.16
CA MET A 143 27.29 19.89 1.10
C MET A 143 27.67 18.52 1.68
N ILE A 144 26.97 18.05 2.73
CA ILE A 144 27.14 16.67 3.22
C ILE A 144 26.66 15.66 2.17
N LEU A 145 25.51 15.91 1.51
CA LEU A 145 25.01 15.02 0.47
C LEU A 145 25.96 14.95 -0.73
N LEU A 146 26.55 16.09 -1.13
CA LEU A 146 27.59 16.16 -2.16
C LEU A 146 28.79 15.26 -1.81
N SER A 147 29.28 15.29 -0.57
CA SER A 147 30.45 14.49 -0.16
C SER A 147 30.19 12.98 -0.20
N ARG A 148 28.92 12.56 -0.14
CA ARG A 148 28.49 11.15 -0.21
C ARG A 148 28.39 10.60 -1.64
N ILE A 149 28.64 11.40 -2.67
CA ILE A 149 28.73 10.91 -4.06
C ILE A 149 30.17 10.47 -4.34
N GLU A 150 30.44 9.17 -4.30
CA GLU A 150 31.79 8.61 -4.44
C GLU A 150 32.45 8.97 -5.79
N ASP A 151 31.73 8.79 -6.90
CA ASP A 151 32.25 9.01 -8.26
C ASP A 151 32.35 10.49 -8.68
N ARG A 152 32.08 11.46 -7.78
CA ARG A 152 32.02 12.90 -8.14
C ARG A 152 33.29 13.41 -8.82
N LYS A 153 34.48 13.00 -8.36
CA LYS A 153 35.78 13.35 -8.96
C LYS A 153 35.94 12.74 -10.35
N ALA A 154 35.49 11.49 -10.51
CA ALA A 154 35.55 10.77 -11.79
C ALA A 154 34.61 11.39 -12.83
N VAL A 155 33.36 11.67 -12.47
CA VAL A 155 32.35 12.29 -13.36
C VAL A 155 32.83 13.64 -13.87
N LEU A 156 33.24 14.53 -12.95
CA LEU A 156 33.65 15.88 -13.32
C LEU A 156 34.95 15.90 -14.11
N GLY A 157 35.93 15.11 -13.68
CA GLY A 157 37.23 15.06 -14.35
C GLY A 157 37.17 14.37 -15.71
N LEU A 158 36.33 13.35 -15.88
CA LEU A 158 36.15 12.68 -17.18
C LEU A 158 35.42 13.58 -18.18
N PHE A 159 34.39 14.30 -17.74
CA PHE A 159 33.72 15.30 -18.57
C PHE A 159 34.70 16.40 -19.01
N ASN A 160 35.48 16.98 -18.08
CA ASN A 160 36.44 18.03 -18.43
C ASN A 160 37.57 17.52 -19.32
N ALA A 161 38.07 16.29 -19.09
CA ALA A 161 39.08 15.68 -19.95
C ALA A 161 38.59 15.50 -21.40
N ALA A 162 37.37 14.99 -21.58
CA ALA A 162 36.76 14.88 -22.90
C ALA A 162 36.53 16.26 -23.54
N TYR A 163 36.11 17.25 -22.75
CA TYR A 163 35.89 18.62 -23.21
C TYR A 163 37.18 19.30 -23.69
N ASP A 164 38.28 19.19 -22.93
CA ASP A 164 39.59 19.74 -23.31
C ASP A 164 40.18 19.05 -24.54
N LEU A 165 40.04 17.73 -24.66
CA LEU A 165 40.48 16.99 -25.85
C LEU A 165 39.73 17.41 -27.13
N GLN A 166 38.44 17.75 -27.01
CA GLN A 166 37.62 18.17 -28.14
C GLN A 166 37.76 19.66 -28.50
N HIS A 167 37.87 20.55 -27.50
CA HIS A 167 37.83 22.01 -27.70
C HIS A 167 39.18 22.70 -27.52
N GLY A 168 40.20 21.97 -27.06
CA GLY A 168 41.52 22.53 -26.81
C GLY A 168 41.61 23.44 -25.57
N GLN A 169 40.62 23.42 -24.69
CA GLN A 169 40.62 24.13 -23.41
C GLN A 169 39.69 23.45 -22.38
N SER A 170 40.01 23.59 -21.09
CA SER A 170 39.11 23.16 -20.00
C SER A 170 37.79 23.95 -20.02
N GLU A 171 36.73 23.33 -19.50
CA GLU A 171 35.44 23.99 -19.33
C GLU A 171 35.52 25.11 -18.26
N ALA A 172 34.79 26.21 -18.45
CA ALA A 172 34.95 27.44 -17.68
C ALA A 172 34.67 27.30 -16.17
N TYR A 173 33.70 26.46 -15.79
CA TYR A 173 33.36 26.21 -14.38
C TYR A 173 34.33 25.22 -13.70
N PHE A 174 35.05 24.39 -14.47
CA PHE A 174 35.83 23.28 -13.92
C PHE A 174 36.86 23.67 -12.86
N PRO A 175 37.65 24.77 -13.00
CA PRO A 175 38.63 25.15 -11.98
C PRO A 175 38.00 25.43 -10.61
N ARG A 176 36.88 26.17 -10.59
CA ARG A 176 36.16 26.52 -9.35
C ARG A 176 35.44 25.29 -8.79
N LEU A 177 34.85 24.49 -9.68
CA LEU A 177 34.12 23.28 -9.32
C LEU A 177 35.04 22.21 -8.73
N GLY A 178 36.19 21.99 -9.36
CA GLY A 178 37.24 21.10 -8.85
C GLY A 178 37.73 21.52 -7.47
N GLN A 179 37.92 22.82 -7.25
CA GLN A 179 38.29 23.34 -5.93
C GLN A 179 37.18 23.10 -4.88
N MET A 180 35.91 23.33 -5.22
CA MET A 180 34.79 23.05 -4.33
C MET A 180 34.77 21.57 -3.89
N ILE A 181 35.01 20.64 -4.81
CA ILE A 181 34.99 19.21 -4.51
C ILE A 181 36.13 18.79 -3.57
N ILE A 182 37.30 19.43 -3.66
CA ILE A 182 38.40 19.23 -2.70
C ILE A 182 38.02 19.82 -1.34
N ASP A 183 37.57 21.07 -1.33
CA ASP A 183 37.26 21.81 -0.10
C ASP A 183 36.22 21.06 0.77
N TYR A 184 35.21 20.45 0.15
CA TYR A 184 34.17 19.67 0.83
C TYR A 184 34.42 18.17 0.85
N GLU A 185 35.66 17.71 0.69
CA GLU A 185 36.00 16.30 0.94
C GLU A 185 35.76 15.93 2.41
N ASN A 186 35.98 16.87 3.34
CA ASN A 186 35.49 16.82 4.71
C ASN A 186 34.48 17.97 4.95
N PRO A 187 33.19 17.77 4.67
CA PRO A 187 32.22 18.85 4.58
C PRO A 187 32.00 19.56 5.91
N LEU A 188 31.91 18.81 7.03
CA LEU A 188 31.67 19.40 8.36
C LEU A 188 32.80 20.35 8.78
N LYS A 189 34.05 19.99 8.48
CA LYS A 189 35.21 20.85 8.75
C LYS A 189 35.15 22.14 7.94
N LYS A 190 34.96 22.03 6.62
CA LYS A 190 34.89 23.22 5.75
C LYS A 190 33.71 24.13 6.12
N LEU A 191 32.55 23.55 6.40
CA LEU A 191 31.37 24.30 6.85
C LEU A 191 31.61 25.00 8.18
N SER A 192 32.37 24.40 9.11
CA SER A 192 32.71 25.02 10.40
C SER A 192 33.56 26.28 10.21
N GLU A 193 34.48 26.25 9.25
CA GLU A 193 35.32 27.39 8.89
C GLU A 193 34.51 28.49 8.16
N GLU A 194 33.65 28.10 7.20
CA GLU A 194 32.86 29.05 6.40
C GLU A 194 31.70 29.69 7.17
N LEU A 195 31.04 28.97 8.08
CA LEU A 195 29.92 29.50 8.87
C LEU A 195 30.35 30.20 10.17
N GLY A 196 31.62 30.07 10.56
CA GLY A 196 32.19 30.71 11.74
C GLY A 196 31.89 32.23 11.86
N PRO A 197 32.01 33.03 10.77
CA PRO A 197 31.66 34.46 10.80
C PRO A 197 30.20 34.77 11.15
N PHE A 198 29.28 33.81 11.00
CA PHE A 198 27.84 33.98 11.23
C PHE A 198 27.37 33.44 12.58
N ASN A 199 28.31 33.08 13.47
CA ASN A 199 28.00 32.51 14.78
C ASN A 199 27.04 33.38 15.60
N ARG A 200 27.12 34.72 15.49
CA ARG A 200 26.22 35.64 16.20
C ARG A 200 24.77 35.47 15.74
N LEU A 201 24.50 35.50 14.43
CA LEU A 201 23.14 35.31 13.92
C LEU A 201 22.58 33.94 14.26
N ILE A 202 23.36 32.88 14.05
CA ILE A 202 22.94 31.51 14.35
C ILE A 202 22.65 31.36 15.85
N LEU A 203 23.49 31.93 16.72
CA LEU A 203 23.28 31.97 18.17
C LEU A 203 21.94 32.65 18.50
N THR A 204 21.70 33.86 18.00
CA THR A 204 20.45 34.60 18.28
C THR A 204 19.21 33.85 17.81
N ALA A 205 19.25 33.28 16.60
CA ALA A 205 18.15 32.51 16.05
C ALA A 205 17.86 31.26 16.90
N LEU A 206 18.88 30.45 17.24
CA LEU A 206 18.71 29.25 18.06
C LEU A 206 18.26 29.58 19.49
N SER A 207 18.76 30.66 20.09
CA SER A 207 18.30 31.10 21.41
C SER A 207 16.80 31.39 21.44
N SER A 208 16.24 31.96 20.36
CA SER A 208 14.80 32.19 20.25
C SER A 208 13.97 30.91 20.10
N VAL A 209 14.56 29.85 19.53
CA VAL A 209 13.91 28.54 19.34
C VAL A 209 13.84 27.76 20.66
N ASN A 210 14.77 27.97 21.58
CA ASN A 210 14.85 27.25 22.86
C ASN A 210 13.52 27.19 23.66
N PRO A 211 12.80 28.30 23.94
CA PRO A 211 11.52 28.23 24.66
C PRO A 211 10.45 27.44 23.91
N VAL A 212 10.39 27.56 22.58
CA VAL A 212 9.45 26.81 21.73
C VAL A 212 9.76 25.32 21.78
N TYR A 213 11.02 24.95 21.59
CA TYR A 213 11.46 23.57 21.57
C TYR A 213 11.25 22.87 22.91
N GLN A 214 11.62 23.52 24.03
CA GLN A 214 11.40 22.95 25.37
C GLN A 214 9.92 22.75 25.69
N ARG A 215 9.04 23.61 25.18
CA ARG A 215 7.58 23.51 25.38
C ARG A 215 6.97 22.41 24.51
N ARG A 216 7.44 22.24 23.27
CA ARG A 216 6.89 21.27 22.30
C ARG A 216 7.47 19.86 22.46
N ASN A 217 8.76 19.74 22.79
CA ASN A 217 9.45 18.47 22.99
C ASN A 217 9.13 17.89 24.38
N LYS A 218 7.90 17.38 24.56
CA LYS A 218 7.40 16.80 25.82
C LYS A 218 7.15 15.31 25.71
N THR A 219 7.17 14.60 26.84
CA THR A 219 6.78 13.20 26.89
C THR A 219 5.26 13.05 26.78
N ALA A 220 4.80 11.85 26.43
CA ALA A 220 3.37 11.53 26.39
C ALA A 220 2.67 11.78 27.75
N ASP A 221 3.37 11.56 28.87
CA ASP A 221 2.83 11.82 30.21
C ASP A 221 2.52 13.30 30.42
N MET A 222 3.43 14.18 29.99
CA MET A 222 3.20 15.62 30.07
C MET A 222 2.07 16.05 29.15
N TRP A 223 1.94 15.45 27.95
CA TRP A 223 0.79 15.71 27.07
C TRP A 223 -0.54 15.28 27.69
N ARG A 224 -0.57 14.14 28.40
CA ARG A 224 -1.76 13.69 29.15
C ARG A 224 -2.13 14.68 30.26
N THR A 225 -1.18 15.07 31.09
CA THR A 225 -1.43 16.00 32.21
C THR A 225 -1.87 17.39 31.74
N SER A 226 -1.45 17.81 30.54
CA SER A 226 -1.86 19.09 29.95
C SER A 226 -3.07 18.99 29.01
N ASN A 227 -3.71 17.82 28.90
CA ASN A 227 -4.86 17.58 28.02
C ASN A 227 -4.65 18.06 26.57
N VAL A 228 -3.43 17.86 26.04
CA VAL A 228 -3.07 18.29 24.69
C VAL A 228 -4.00 17.61 23.67
N PHE A 229 -4.49 18.39 22.72
CA PHE A 229 -5.45 17.99 21.68
C PHE A 229 -6.88 17.68 22.13
N SER A 230 -7.18 17.62 23.44
CA SER A 230 -8.54 17.34 23.89
C SER A 230 -9.44 18.58 23.73
N LEU A 231 -10.55 18.41 23.00
CA LEU A 231 -11.61 19.41 22.89
C LEU A 231 -12.69 19.23 23.97
N THR A 232 -12.67 18.08 24.67
CA THR A 232 -13.64 17.70 25.70
C THR A 232 -13.17 18.02 27.11
N ALA A 233 -11.88 18.30 27.32
CA ALA A 233 -11.32 18.66 28.62
C ALA A 233 -11.92 19.96 29.20
N ALA A 234 -12.32 20.91 28.34
CA ALA A 234 -12.97 22.16 28.73
C ALA A 234 -14.18 22.46 27.84
N PRO A 235 -15.33 21.79 28.04
CA PRO A 235 -16.48 21.89 27.14
C PRO A 235 -17.03 23.31 26.96
N GLY A 236 -16.95 24.15 28.01
CA GLY A 236 -17.37 25.56 27.94
C GLY A 236 -16.51 26.43 27.01
N GLN A 237 -15.36 25.94 26.56
CA GLN A 237 -14.43 26.66 25.67
C GLN A 237 -14.43 26.09 24.25
N ILE A 238 -15.30 25.13 23.93
CA ILE A 238 -15.30 24.43 22.64
C ILE A 238 -15.60 25.36 21.46
N LEU A 239 -16.35 26.44 21.68
CA LEU A 239 -16.70 27.43 20.64
C LEU A 239 -15.65 28.55 20.49
N TYR A 240 -14.75 28.71 21.46
CA TYR A 240 -13.73 29.76 21.39
C TYR A 240 -12.62 29.38 20.40
N ALA A 241 -12.16 30.36 19.63
CA ALA A 241 -11.00 30.18 18.78
C ALA A 241 -9.77 29.80 19.62
N ALA A 242 -8.94 28.88 19.10
CA ALA A 242 -7.67 28.58 19.73
C ALA A 242 -6.73 29.79 19.60
N GLN A 243 -6.28 30.35 20.73
CA GLN A 243 -5.39 31.51 20.78
C GLN A 243 -4.03 31.13 21.38
N THR A 244 -2.97 31.70 20.82
CA THR A 244 -1.58 31.55 21.29
C THR A 244 -0.78 32.74 20.81
N GLU A 245 0.22 33.15 21.59
CA GLU A 245 1.14 34.23 21.21
C GLU A 245 2.08 33.84 20.05
N THR A 246 2.21 32.53 19.77
CA THR A 246 3.16 32.01 18.76
C THR A 246 2.52 30.98 17.84
N ILE A 247 1.45 31.37 17.14
CA ILE A 247 0.59 30.44 16.39
C ILE A 247 1.34 29.58 15.36
N ALA A 248 2.31 30.16 14.64
CA ALA A 248 3.10 29.44 13.64
C ALA A 248 4.11 28.45 14.26
N CYS A 249 4.45 28.64 15.53
CA CYS A 249 5.34 27.75 16.29
C CYS A 249 4.59 26.52 16.83
N GLU A 250 3.26 26.51 16.87
CA GLU A 250 2.49 25.37 17.42
C GLU A 250 2.48 24.15 16.48
N TYR A 251 2.51 24.39 15.16
CA TYR A 251 2.53 23.34 14.14
C TYR A 251 3.89 23.20 13.43
N LEU A 252 4.88 24.03 13.79
CA LEU A 252 6.26 23.86 13.32
C LEU A 252 6.78 22.47 13.69
N SER A 253 7.35 21.77 12.71
CA SER A 253 7.86 20.40 12.86
C SER A 253 9.00 20.32 13.87
N LEU A 254 8.90 19.37 14.79
CA LEU A 254 10.00 19.02 15.70
C LEU A 254 11.19 18.42 14.93
N ASP A 255 10.94 17.66 13.85
CA ASP A 255 12.01 17.12 12.97
C ASP A 255 12.83 18.25 12.34
N VAL A 256 12.19 19.36 11.94
CA VAL A 256 12.87 20.54 11.40
C VAL A 256 13.68 21.26 12.47
N ILE A 257 13.10 21.45 13.66
CA ILE A 257 13.81 22.08 14.78
C ILE A 257 15.02 21.24 15.20
N ASP A 258 14.89 19.92 15.30
CA ASP A 258 15.99 18.98 15.60
C ASP A 258 17.12 19.13 14.57
N ARG A 259 16.80 19.26 13.28
CA ARG A 259 17.79 19.52 12.22
C ARG A 259 18.50 20.86 12.44
N TRP A 260 17.78 21.93 12.75
CA TRP A 260 18.39 23.23 13.07
C TRP A 260 19.37 23.12 14.23
N ILE A 261 18.93 22.51 15.34
CA ILE A 261 19.72 22.36 16.56
C ILE A 261 20.97 21.51 16.30
N VAL A 262 20.81 20.32 15.71
CA VAL A 262 21.92 19.37 15.55
C VAL A 262 22.95 19.87 14.54
N PHE A 263 22.54 20.33 13.36
CA PHE A 263 23.50 20.76 12.34
C PHE A 263 24.20 22.07 12.72
N CYS A 264 23.46 23.08 13.18
CA CYS A 264 24.08 24.34 13.60
C CYS A 264 24.94 24.15 14.85
N GLY A 265 24.48 23.38 15.83
CA GLY A 265 25.24 23.07 17.05
C GLY A 265 26.53 22.30 16.77
N THR A 266 26.53 21.40 15.78
CA THR A 266 27.72 20.65 15.37
C THR A 266 28.72 21.54 14.64
N VAL A 267 28.27 22.26 13.61
CA VAL A 267 29.17 23.03 12.74
C VAL A 267 29.76 24.24 13.50
N CYS A 268 28.97 24.88 14.36
CA CYS A 268 29.37 26.05 15.15
C CYS A 268 29.68 25.71 16.62
N HIS A 269 30.16 24.49 16.89
CA HIS A 269 30.37 23.93 18.23
C HIS A 269 31.23 24.79 19.17
N SER A 270 32.27 25.46 18.66
CA SER A 270 33.24 26.21 19.47
C SER A 270 32.66 27.47 20.12
N THR A 271 31.64 28.08 19.52
CA THR A 271 31.04 29.34 20.02
C THR A 271 29.65 29.12 20.58
N ILE A 272 28.77 28.43 19.83
CA ILE A 272 27.34 28.36 20.15
C ILE A 272 27.09 27.44 21.36
N LEU A 273 27.83 26.34 21.49
CA LEU A 273 27.64 25.40 22.60
C LEU A 273 28.22 25.89 23.94
N ASN A 274 28.85 27.07 23.98
CA ASN A 274 29.25 27.72 25.23
C ASN A 274 28.04 28.32 25.96
N ASP A 275 26.97 28.64 25.24
CA ASP A 275 25.70 29.00 25.86
C ASP A 275 25.06 27.75 26.52
N PRO A 276 24.77 27.78 27.83
CA PRO A 276 24.23 26.62 28.54
C PRO A 276 22.82 26.24 28.05
N ASN A 277 22.00 27.19 27.62
CA ASN A 277 20.65 26.92 27.14
C ASN A 277 20.69 26.17 25.81
N ILE A 278 21.51 26.65 24.87
CA ILE A 278 21.66 25.98 23.57
C ILE A 278 22.35 24.63 23.71
N ARG A 279 23.35 24.52 24.60
CA ARG A 279 23.97 23.23 24.91
C ARG A 279 22.95 22.22 25.43
N ASN A 280 22.08 22.63 26.35
CA ASN A 280 21.02 21.75 26.87
C ASN A 280 20.03 21.34 25.77
N MET A 281 19.63 22.29 24.92
CA MET A 281 18.77 22.03 23.76
C MET A 281 19.42 21.04 22.78
N TYR A 282 20.70 21.21 22.49
CA TYR A 282 21.50 20.32 21.65
C TYR A 282 21.61 18.92 22.23
N HIS A 283 21.91 18.81 23.53
CA HIS A 283 21.97 17.53 24.23
C HIS A 283 20.61 16.82 24.21
N LEU A 284 19.51 17.54 24.43
CA LEU A 284 18.16 16.98 24.37
C LEU A 284 17.80 16.48 22.96
N ALA A 285 18.17 17.21 21.90
CA ALA A 285 17.94 16.76 20.52
C ALA A 285 18.69 15.46 20.20
N LEU A 286 19.93 15.31 20.68
CA LEU A 286 20.72 14.08 20.54
C LEU A 286 20.17 12.93 21.39
N GLN A 287 19.67 13.21 22.59
CA GLN A 287 19.00 12.22 23.43
C GLN A 287 17.74 11.62 22.79
N MET A 288 17.04 12.39 21.94
CA MET A 288 15.82 11.95 21.27
C MET A 288 16.09 11.28 19.90
N ASN A 289 17.28 11.45 19.33
CA ASN A 289 17.57 11.03 17.95
C ASN A 289 18.92 10.34 17.80
N PHE A 290 18.93 9.11 17.28
CA PHE A 290 20.17 8.44 16.87
C PHE A 290 20.63 8.89 15.49
N CYS A 291 19.66 9.18 14.63
CA CYS A 291 19.88 9.62 13.26
C CYS A 291 18.94 10.79 12.91
N ILE A 292 19.46 11.71 12.12
CA ILE A 292 18.76 12.89 11.64
C ILE A 292 18.62 12.81 10.12
N ARG A 293 17.51 13.29 9.57
CA ARG A 293 17.29 13.29 8.13
C ARG A 293 18.15 14.36 7.44
N LEU A 294 18.96 13.95 6.46
CA LEU A 294 19.61 14.87 5.53
C LEU A 294 18.61 15.27 4.44
N PHE A 295 18.18 14.28 3.66
CA PHE A 295 17.22 14.44 2.60
C PHE A 295 16.61 13.08 2.23
N ARG A 296 15.28 12.98 2.19
CA ARG A 296 14.54 11.71 1.92
C ARG A 296 15.02 10.59 2.85
N ASP A 297 15.43 9.44 2.30
CA ASP A 297 15.95 8.29 3.05
C ASP A 297 17.44 8.40 3.41
N GLU A 298 18.15 9.45 2.98
CA GLU A 298 19.53 9.69 3.42
C GLU A 298 19.56 10.29 4.82
N THR A 299 20.23 9.60 5.73
CA THR A 299 20.30 9.94 7.16
C THR A 299 21.72 10.30 7.59
N PHE A 300 21.83 11.13 8.61
CA PHE A 300 23.05 11.49 9.31
C PHE A 300 23.08 10.74 10.66
N ILE A 301 24.04 9.85 10.86
CA ILE A 301 24.19 9.08 12.10
C ILE A 301 24.81 9.99 13.14
N ALA A 302 23.94 10.72 13.86
CA ALA A 302 24.29 11.91 14.61
C ALA A 302 25.49 11.67 15.54
N HIS A 303 25.37 10.75 16.49
CA HIS A 303 26.40 10.52 17.49
C HIS A 303 27.77 10.13 16.89
N GLN A 304 27.79 9.23 15.91
CA GLN A 304 29.03 8.72 15.32
C GLN A 304 29.70 9.77 14.43
N GLU A 305 28.94 10.39 13.52
CA GLU A 305 29.49 11.38 12.58
C GLU A 305 29.96 12.65 13.33
N ILE A 306 29.22 13.08 14.35
CA ILE A 306 29.60 14.22 15.21
C ILE A 306 30.86 13.87 16.03
N GLN A 307 30.92 12.67 16.61
CA GLN A 307 32.11 12.22 17.34
C GLN A 307 33.35 12.23 16.44
N THR A 308 33.29 11.63 15.25
CA THR A 308 34.41 11.62 14.30
C THR A 308 34.84 13.03 13.91
N PHE A 309 33.87 13.94 13.70
CA PHE A 309 34.17 15.33 13.41
C PHE A 309 34.89 16.05 14.57
N LEU A 310 34.39 15.90 15.81
CA LEU A 310 34.98 16.55 16.99
C LEU A 310 36.36 16.00 17.37
N GLU A 311 36.63 14.72 17.11
CA GLU A 311 37.96 14.11 17.35
C GLU A 311 39.06 14.72 16.46
N LEU A 312 38.68 15.18 15.26
CA LEU A 312 39.56 15.88 14.33
C LEU A 312 39.73 17.38 14.69
N ALA A 313 38.85 17.95 15.51
CA ALA A 313 38.93 19.34 15.95
C ALA A 313 40.00 19.53 17.04
N LYS A 314 40.49 20.78 17.21
CA LYS A 314 41.56 21.10 18.18
C LYS A 314 41.06 21.14 19.63
N GLU A 315 39.76 21.32 19.88
CA GLU A 315 39.13 21.45 21.20
C GLU A 315 38.52 20.11 21.69
N LYS A 316 39.36 19.20 22.21
CA LYS A 316 39.06 17.76 22.20
C LYS A 316 38.22 17.16 23.34
N SER A 317 38.28 17.64 24.60
CA SER A 317 37.89 16.75 25.72
C SER A 317 36.45 16.88 26.25
N LYS A 318 35.96 18.10 26.53
CA LYS A 318 34.67 18.28 27.24
C LYS A 318 33.46 17.94 26.35
N ARG A 319 33.48 18.38 25.09
CA ARG A 319 32.34 18.19 24.15
C ARG A 319 32.14 16.75 23.75
N LEU A 320 33.23 15.97 23.65
CA LEU A 320 33.16 14.56 23.31
C LEU A 320 32.44 13.73 24.39
N GLN A 321 32.60 14.12 25.66
CA GLN A 321 31.91 13.48 26.77
C GLN A 321 30.40 13.74 26.71
N ASP A 322 29.99 14.98 26.42
CA ASP A 322 28.57 15.34 26.23
C ASP A 322 27.88 14.45 25.18
N ILE A 323 28.56 14.15 24.05
CA ILE A 323 28.03 13.28 22.99
C ILE A 323 27.89 11.82 23.45
N LYS A 324 28.87 11.31 24.20
CA LYS A 324 28.83 9.94 24.73
C LYS A 324 27.71 9.77 25.76
N GLU A 325 27.49 10.78 26.60
CA GLU A 325 26.40 10.79 27.57
C GLU A 325 25.03 10.87 26.88
N ALA A 326 24.87 11.74 25.88
CA ALA A 326 23.66 11.80 25.06
C ALA A 326 23.33 10.47 24.39
N PHE A 327 24.34 9.79 23.81
CA PHE A 327 24.17 8.48 23.18
C PHE A 327 23.68 7.41 24.16
N ASN A 328 24.26 7.38 25.37
CA ASN A 328 23.87 6.43 26.40
C ASN A 328 22.42 6.67 26.85
N LEU A 329 22.01 7.92 27.03
CA LEU A 329 20.64 8.27 27.42
C LEU A 329 19.63 8.01 26.30
N ALA A 330 20.00 8.28 25.05
CA ALA A 330 19.20 7.92 23.87
C ALA A 330 18.96 6.41 23.82
N SER A 331 20.02 5.61 24.02
CA SER A 331 19.99 4.14 24.03
C SER A 331 19.05 3.55 25.06
N VAL A 332 18.77 4.27 26.15
CA VAL A 332 17.88 3.82 27.23
C VAL A 332 16.44 4.28 27.05
N SER A 333 16.21 5.51 26.57
CA SER A 333 14.91 6.17 26.72
C SER A 333 14.22 6.60 25.41
N ALA A 334 14.96 6.89 24.33
CA ALA A 334 14.40 7.51 23.14
C ALA A 334 13.26 6.68 22.51
N VAL A 335 13.50 5.39 22.31
CA VAL A 335 12.54 4.47 21.68
C VAL A 335 11.23 4.39 22.47
N ALA A 336 11.34 4.27 23.80
CA ALA A 336 10.18 4.21 24.69
C ALA A 336 9.38 5.52 24.66
N VAL A 337 10.05 6.67 24.74
CA VAL A 337 9.40 8.00 24.68
C VAL A 337 8.61 8.16 23.38
N HIS A 338 9.21 7.84 22.24
CA HIS A 338 8.53 7.92 20.93
C HIS A 338 7.40 6.89 20.79
N ALA A 339 7.56 5.68 21.32
CA ALA A 339 6.48 4.69 21.35
C ALA A 339 5.27 5.16 22.15
N ASP A 340 5.49 5.77 23.32
CA ASP A 340 4.41 6.31 24.16
C ASP A 340 3.76 7.54 23.51
N ARG A 341 4.52 8.39 22.82
CA ARG A 341 3.96 9.50 22.02
C ARG A 341 3.01 8.99 20.95
N ARG A 342 3.41 7.97 20.17
CA ARG A 342 2.54 7.36 19.17
C ARG A 342 1.28 6.75 19.79
N ARG A 343 1.40 6.10 20.95
CA ARG A 343 0.25 5.57 21.70
C ARG A 343 -0.72 6.67 22.12
N PHE A 344 -0.21 7.77 22.66
CA PHE A 344 -1.04 8.93 23.01
C PHE A 344 -1.74 9.52 21.77
N LEU A 345 -0.96 9.78 20.71
CA LEU A 345 -1.47 10.37 19.47
C LEU A 345 -2.57 9.52 18.83
N ARG A 346 -2.49 8.19 18.86
CA ARG A 346 -3.58 7.33 18.34
C ARG A 346 -4.91 7.62 19.01
N SER A 347 -4.94 7.69 20.34
CA SER A 347 -6.16 7.99 21.10
C SER A 347 -6.64 9.42 20.85
N SER A 348 -5.72 10.39 20.88
CA SER A 348 -6.07 11.81 20.74
C SER A 348 -6.56 12.15 19.32
N LEU A 349 -5.90 11.64 18.27
CA LEU A 349 -6.33 11.85 16.89
C LEU A 349 -7.64 11.12 16.59
N ARG A 350 -7.87 9.95 17.20
CA ARG A 350 -9.16 9.25 17.11
C ARG A 350 -10.29 10.09 17.71
N GLU A 351 -10.13 10.58 18.94
CA GLU A 351 -11.13 11.44 19.59
C GLU A 351 -11.40 12.70 18.76
N LEU A 352 -10.32 13.39 18.33
CA LEU A 352 -10.41 14.60 17.52
C LEU A 352 -11.15 14.35 16.19
N SER A 353 -10.80 13.26 15.49
CA SER A 353 -11.43 12.90 14.21
C SER A 353 -12.92 12.60 14.39
N LEU A 354 -13.28 11.83 15.43
CA LEU A 354 -14.67 11.45 15.68
C LEU A 354 -15.53 12.68 16.03
N LEU A 355 -15.01 13.58 16.88
CA LEU A 355 -15.72 14.80 17.29
C LEU A 355 -15.87 15.79 16.13
N LEU A 356 -14.84 16.01 15.33
CA LEU A 356 -14.90 16.90 14.16
C LEU A 356 -15.79 16.32 13.04
N ARG A 357 -15.86 14.99 12.92
CA ARG A 357 -16.79 14.33 12.00
C ARG A 357 -18.24 14.50 12.43
N ASP A 358 -18.51 14.46 13.75
CA ASP A 358 -19.83 14.70 14.31
C ASP A 358 -20.24 16.17 14.22
N GLN A 359 -19.32 17.09 14.54
CA GLN A 359 -19.54 18.55 14.51
C GLN A 359 -18.53 19.27 13.60
N PRO A 360 -18.72 19.24 12.26
CA PRO A 360 -17.79 19.86 11.30
C PRO A 360 -17.58 21.36 11.49
N GLY A 361 -18.56 22.07 12.07
CA GLY A 361 -18.46 23.50 12.37
C GLY A 361 -17.31 23.87 13.32
N LEU A 362 -16.85 22.93 14.15
CA LEU A 362 -15.71 23.11 15.04
C LEU A 362 -14.38 23.28 14.27
N LEU A 363 -14.32 22.87 13.00
CA LEU A 363 -13.15 23.09 12.15
C LEU A 363 -12.83 24.58 11.96
N GLY A 364 -13.78 25.50 12.14
CA GLY A 364 -13.46 26.93 12.17
C GLY A 364 -12.58 27.30 13.37
N PRO A 365 -13.14 27.34 14.60
CA PRO A 365 -12.41 27.79 15.79
C PRO A 365 -11.26 26.86 16.23
N LYS A 366 -11.27 25.58 15.85
CA LYS A 366 -10.31 24.57 16.34
C LYS A 366 -9.35 24.03 15.29
N ILE A 367 -9.25 24.64 14.10
CA ILE A 367 -8.34 24.14 13.05
C ILE A 367 -6.88 24.03 13.50
N LEU A 368 -6.44 24.92 14.41
CA LEU A 368 -5.08 24.89 14.95
C LEU A 368 -4.76 23.54 15.61
N TYR A 369 -5.73 22.94 16.31
CA TYR A 369 -5.56 21.64 16.95
C TYR A 369 -5.35 20.53 15.91
N VAL A 370 -6.03 20.62 14.76
CA VAL A 370 -5.84 19.70 13.64
C VAL A 370 -4.42 19.80 13.10
N TRP A 371 -3.92 21.00 12.84
CA TRP A 371 -2.54 21.21 12.36
C TRP A 371 -1.48 20.73 13.34
N MET A 372 -1.66 21.01 14.63
CA MET A 372 -0.73 20.54 15.66
C MET A 372 -0.74 19.00 15.78
N ALA A 373 -1.92 18.38 15.74
CA ALA A 373 -2.09 16.93 15.82
C ALA A 373 -1.49 16.23 14.60
N LEU A 374 -1.73 16.76 13.40
CA LEU A 374 -1.15 16.30 12.15
C LEU A 374 0.38 16.42 12.16
N ALA A 375 0.93 17.57 12.55
CA ALA A 375 2.36 17.79 12.66
C ALA A 375 3.02 16.81 13.64
N ALA A 376 2.44 16.62 14.83
CA ALA A 376 2.95 15.68 15.83
C ALA A 376 2.88 14.22 15.33
N GLY A 377 1.77 13.83 14.70
CA GLY A 377 1.63 12.52 14.07
C GLY A 377 2.68 12.27 13.00
N ARG A 378 2.88 13.25 12.10
CA ARG A 378 3.87 13.19 11.03
C ARG A 378 5.28 13.05 11.58
N ASP A 379 5.67 13.89 12.53
CA ASP A 379 7.01 13.88 13.11
C ASP A 379 7.34 12.52 13.74
N GLU A 380 6.40 11.90 14.46
CA GLU A 380 6.57 10.56 15.05
C GLU A 380 6.65 9.44 14.01
N VAL A 381 5.89 9.54 12.91
CA VAL A 381 5.97 8.57 11.80
C VAL A 381 7.32 8.68 11.10
N ILE A 382 7.77 9.89 10.74
CA ILE A 382 9.07 10.11 10.08
C ILE A 382 10.22 9.67 11.00
N TRP A 383 10.12 9.93 12.30
CA TRP A 383 11.08 9.45 13.28
C TRP A 383 11.16 7.93 13.29
N LEU A 384 10.02 7.25 13.32
CA LEU A 384 9.97 5.78 13.35
C LEU A 384 10.60 5.15 12.10
N LEU A 385 10.26 5.68 10.91
CA LEU A 385 10.71 5.12 9.63
C LEU A 385 12.24 5.09 9.52
N ARG A 386 12.90 6.21 9.82
CA ARG A 386 14.37 6.27 9.75
C ARG A 386 15.03 5.39 10.81
N HIS A 387 14.50 5.35 12.02
CA HIS A 387 15.10 4.59 13.12
C HIS A 387 14.93 3.07 12.95
N GLN A 388 13.84 2.62 12.31
CA GLN A 388 13.68 1.20 11.94
C GLN A 388 14.75 0.70 10.96
N ILE A 389 15.34 1.59 10.15
CA ILE A 389 16.39 1.26 9.19
C ILE A 389 17.79 1.41 9.81
N GLU A 390 18.06 2.54 10.48
CA GLU A 390 19.42 2.87 10.91
C GLU A 390 19.80 2.23 12.26
N MET A 391 18.87 2.17 13.21
CA MET A 391 19.19 1.74 14.57
C MET A 391 19.73 0.30 14.68
N PRO A 392 19.26 -0.70 13.89
CA PRO A 392 19.86 -2.03 13.86
C PRO A 392 21.35 -2.05 13.46
N ASN A 393 21.83 -1.02 12.75
CA ASN A 393 23.24 -0.88 12.37
C ASN A 393 24.06 -0.13 13.43
N ILE A 394 23.41 0.75 14.20
CA ILE A 394 24.04 1.58 15.24
C ILE A 394 24.22 0.77 16.55
N ILE A 395 23.24 -0.04 16.92
CA ILE A 395 23.19 -0.75 18.19
C ILE A 395 23.59 -2.22 17.98
N LYS A 396 24.32 -2.80 18.94
CA LYS A 396 24.76 -4.20 18.88
C LYS A 396 23.57 -5.16 18.68
N LYS A 397 23.75 -6.14 17.78
CA LYS A 397 22.76 -7.22 17.52
C LYS A 397 22.32 -7.89 18.83
N GLY A 398 21.01 -8.01 19.04
CA GLY A 398 20.41 -8.63 20.22
C GLY A 398 19.92 -7.65 21.31
N ASN A 399 19.99 -6.33 21.07
CA ASN A 399 19.38 -5.37 21.98
C ASN A 399 17.85 -5.35 21.85
N LYS A 400 17.13 -5.53 22.98
CA LYS A 400 15.66 -5.50 23.07
C LYS A 400 15.04 -4.21 22.51
N ALA A 401 15.77 -3.09 22.55
CA ALA A 401 15.31 -1.82 22.01
C ALA A 401 14.98 -1.87 20.50
N ALA A 402 15.60 -2.78 19.74
CA ALA A 402 15.30 -2.94 18.31
C ALA A 402 13.92 -3.58 18.06
N ASP A 403 13.44 -4.44 18.96
CA ASP A 403 12.12 -5.07 18.86
C ASP A 403 11.01 -4.06 19.20
N GLU A 404 11.28 -3.11 20.11
CA GLU A 404 10.37 -2.04 20.51
C GLU A 404 10.12 -1.00 19.40
N LEU A 405 10.96 -0.97 18.35
CA LEU A 405 10.72 -0.16 17.16
C LEU A 405 9.58 -0.70 16.30
N VAL A 406 9.10 -1.92 16.51
CA VAL A 406 7.99 -2.48 15.73
C VAL A 406 6.65 -2.00 16.28
N ASP A 407 6.09 -0.94 15.71
CA ASP A 407 4.76 -0.45 16.05
C ASP A 407 3.67 -1.15 15.22
N ARG A 408 3.06 -2.19 15.79
CA ARG A 408 1.94 -2.93 15.19
C ARG A 408 0.66 -2.10 15.04
N GLN A 409 0.52 -1.00 15.78
CA GLN A 409 -0.65 -0.13 15.77
C GLN A 409 -0.43 1.16 14.95
N LEU A 410 0.71 1.28 14.27
CA LEU A 410 0.96 2.36 13.33
C LEU A 410 -0.16 2.56 12.30
N PRO A 411 -0.80 1.51 11.73
CA PRO A 411 -1.88 1.68 10.77
C PRO A 411 -3.05 2.51 11.31
N GLU A 412 -3.41 2.36 12.58
CA GLU A 412 -4.45 3.16 13.23
C GLU A 412 -4.08 4.65 13.30
N LEU A 413 -2.81 4.97 13.61
CA LEU A 413 -2.33 6.36 13.62
C LEU A 413 -2.43 6.98 12.23
N LEU A 414 -1.95 6.26 11.21
CA LEU A 414 -1.99 6.69 9.81
C LEU A 414 -3.43 6.91 9.34
N PHE A 415 -4.34 6.02 9.73
CA PHE A 415 -5.76 6.15 9.40
C PHE A 415 -6.35 7.46 9.94
N TYR A 416 -6.19 7.76 11.24
CA TYR A 416 -6.77 8.99 11.79
C TYR A 416 -6.07 10.27 11.30
N MET A 417 -4.78 10.22 10.96
CA MET A 417 -4.13 11.33 10.26
C MET A 417 -4.81 11.59 8.90
N LEU A 418 -5.08 10.53 8.14
CA LEU A 418 -5.75 10.63 6.85
C LEU A 418 -7.23 11.05 6.96
N GLU A 419 -7.94 10.60 7.99
CA GLU A 419 -9.32 11.06 8.27
C GLU A 419 -9.38 12.56 8.59
N LEU A 420 -8.45 13.08 9.39
CA LEU A 420 -8.37 14.52 9.65
C LEU A 420 -8.11 15.31 8.37
N ARG A 421 -7.25 14.79 7.47
CA ARG A 421 -7.00 15.41 6.16
C ARG A 421 -8.28 15.45 5.32
N ASP A 422 -9.02 14.34 5.25
CA ASP A 422 -10.29 14.28 4.51
C ASP A 422 -11.33 15.23 5.09
N LEU A 423 -11.39 15.38 6.42
CA LEU A 423 -12.31 16.32 7.06
C LEU A 423 -11.98 17.76 6.67
N VAL A 424 -10.69 18.13 6.62
CA VAL A 424 -10.27 19.46 6.16
C VAL A 424 -10.70 19.68 4.71
N VAL A 425 -10.37 18.75 3.81
CA VAL A 425 -10.70 18.88 2.36
C VAL A 425 -12.21 18.92 2.14
N LYS A 426 -12.97 18.05 2.83
CA LYS A 426 -14.42 17.96 2.70
C LYS A 426 -15.12 19.22 3.19
N TYR A 427 -14.59 19.85 4.25
CA TYR A 427 -15.19 21.02 4.89
C TYR A 427 -14.37 22.30 4.71
N THR A 428 -13.57 22.39 3.64
CA THR A 428 -12.79 23.58 3.30
C THR A 428 -13.63 24.85 3.31
N GLY A 429 -14.84 24.81 2.76
CA GLY A 429 -15.76 25.96 2.75
C GLY A 429 -16.20 26.42 4.15
N VAL A 430 -16.26 25.53 5.14
CA VAL A 430 -16.58 25.89 6.54
C VAL A 430 -15.43 26.67 7.15
N ILE A 431 -14.20 26.18 6.95
CA ILE A 431 -12.96 26.81 7.44
C ILE A 431 -12.80 28.18 6.77
N GLN A 432 -12.91 28.25 5.44
CA GLN A 432 -12.80 29.50 4.68
C GLN A 432 -13.81 30.54 5.15
N ARG A 433 -15.08 30.16 5.31
CA ARG A 433 -16.13 31.06 5.76
C ARG A 433 -15.85 31.63 7.15
N TYR A 434 -15.41 30.79 8.08
CA TYR A 434 -15.08 31.22 9.43
C TYR A 434 -13.94 32.24 9.42
N TYR A 435 -12.85 31.95 8.70
CA TYR A 435 -11.68 32.83 8.68
C TYR A 435 -11.87 34.09 7.82
N LEU A 436 -12.67 34.05 6.76
CA LEU A 436 -13.07 35.27 6.05
C LEU A 436 -13.78 36.26 6.99
N GLN A 437 -14.71 35.76 7.80
CA GLN A 437 -15.42 36.58 8.79
C GLN A 437 -14.49 37.07 9.91
N TYR A 438 -13.57 36.21 10.36
CA TYR A 438 -12.60 36.54 11.39
C TYR A 438 -11.69 37.68 10.93
N VAL A 439 -11.11 37.54 9.74
CA VAL A 439 -10.18 38.50 9.15
C VAL A 439 -10.87 39.83 8.88
N SER A 440 -12.07 39.82 8.29
CA SER A 440 -12.80 41.04 7.95
C SER A 440 -13.30 41.81 9.18
N SER A 441 -13.64 41.10 10.26
CA SER A 441 -14.38 41.69 11.39
C SER A 441 -13.53 41.93 12.64
N TYR A 442 -12.47 41.15 12.84
CA TYR A 442 -11.60 41.25 14.02
C TYR A 442 -10.17 41.65 13.64
N ASP A 443 -9.50 40.87 12.78
CA ASP A 443 -8.08 41.12 12.46
C ASP A 443 -7.91 42.49 11.80
N SER A 444 -8.82 42.88 10.90
CA SER A 444 -8.81 44.20 10.26
C SER A 444 -8.80 45.35 11.27
N ILE A 445 -9.59 45.25 12.34
CA ILE A 445 -9.70 46.27 13.38
C ILE A 445 -8.42 46.30 14.23
N VAL A 446 -7.99 45.13 14.70
CA VAL A 446 -6.83 45.00 15.58
C VAL A 446 -5.54 45.42 14.88
N ILE A 447 -5.33 44.98 13.63
CA ILE A 447 -4.16 45.37 12.84
C ILE A 447 -4.19 46.88 12.58
N THR A 448 -5.34 47.45 12.20
CA THR A 448 -5.44 48.90 11.95
C THR A 448 -5.12 49.70 13.21
N GLU A 449 -5.60 49.28 14.37
CA GLU A 449 -5.27 49.90 15.66
C GLU A 449 -3.77 49.80 15.97
N ASP A 450 -3.18 48.62 15.82
CA ASP A 450 -1.76 48.39 16.10
C ASP A 450 -0.84 49.16 15.13
N VAL A 451 -1.22 49.26 13.84
CA VAL A 451 -0.50 50.06 12.84
C VAL A 451 -0.60 51.55 13.15
N ASN A 452 -1.77 52.06 13.53
CA ASN A 452 -1.94 53.47 13.91
C ASN A 452 -1.15 53.83 15.18
N ASN A 453 -0.97 52.87 16.09
CA ASN A 453 -0.18 53.04 17.30
C ASN A 453 1.33 52.81 17.08
N ALA A 454 1.76 52.38 15.90
CA ALA A 454 3.17 52.11 15.60
C ALA A 454 3.95 53.42 15.38
N VAL A 455 4.70 53.85 16.39
CA VAL A 455 5.55 55.04 16.33
C VAL A 455 6.95 54.70 15.83
N GLY A 456 7.51 55.55 14.96
CA GLY A 456 8.91 55.43 14.52
C GLY A 456 9.13 54.69 13.20
N LEU A 457 8.06 54.39 12.47
CA LEU A 457 8.10 53.85 11.10
C LEU A 457 8.67 54.90 10.12
N SER A 458 9.43 54.42 9.13
CA SER A 458 9.76 55.19 7.93
C SER A 458 8.57 55.27 6.97
N THR A 459 8.66 56.13 5.95
CA THR A 459 7.59 56.30 4.95
C THR A 459 7.23 54.99 4.26
N ASP A 460 8.23 54.23 3.80
CA ASP A 460 8.00 52.95 3.09
C ASP A 460 7.40 51.88 4.00
N GLU A 461 7.86 51.80 5.26
CA GLU A 461 7.33 50.88 6.27
C GLU A 461 5.88 51.20 6.63
N ALA A 462 5.55 52.49 6.78
CA ALA A 462 4.20 52.94 7.08
C ALA A 462 3.24 52.68 5.92
N ILE A 463 3.68 52.91 4.66
CA ILE A 463 2.89 52.58 3.46
C ILE A 463 2.62 51.08 3.43
N LEU A 464 3.64 50.24 3.58
CA LEU A 464 3.51 48.78 3.52
C LEU A 464 2.51 48.24 4.56
N LEU A 465 2.59 48.71 5.81
CA LEU A 465 1.68 48.29 6.87
C LEU A 465 0.26 48.84 6.70
N SER A 466 0.12 50.09 6.23
CA SER A 466 -1.19 50.70 5.99
C SER A 466 -1.90 49.99 4.83
N ASP A 467 -1.18 49.67 3.77
CA ASP A 467 -1.70 48.92 2.62
C ASP A 467 -2.08 47.49 3.02
N PHE A 468 -1.28 46.85 3.87
CA PHE A 468 -1.63 45.55 4.45
C PHE A 468 -2.93 45.64 5.27
N ALA A 469 -3.03 46.58 6.21
CA ALA A 469 -4.22 46.76 7.06
C ALA A 469 -5.49 47.06 6.23
N ASN A 470 -5.37 47.94 5.23
CA ASN A 470 -6.46 48.26 4.30
C ASN A 470 -6.89 47.05 3.48
N SER A 471 -5.93 46.24 3.03
CA SER A 471 -6.22 45.05 2.23
C SER A 471 -6.94 44.00 3.08
N VAL A 472 -6.50 43.77 4.32
CA VAL A 472 -7.12 42.82 5.26
C VAL A 472 -8.61 43.09 5.47
N GLY A 473 -9.02 44.37 5.55
CA GLY A 473 -10.43 44.74 5.68
C GLY A 473 -11.29 44.46 4.43
N ASN A 474 -10.67 44.24 3.27
CA ASN A 474 -11.35 44.11 1.97
C ASN A 474 -11.17 42.72 1.33
N ILE A 475 -10.71 41.71 2.08
CA ILE A 475 -10.48 40.36 1.55
C ILE A 475 -11.82 39.68 1.22
N ASN A 476 -11.87 39.07 0.04
CA ASN A 476 -12.92 38.16 -0.39
C ASN A 476 -12.33 36.78 -0.75
N SER A 477 -13.18 35.85 -1.21
CA SER A 477 -12.76 34.48 -1.58
C SER A 477 -11.74 34.41 -2.73
N ASP A 478 -11.73 35.41 -3.61
CA ASP A 478 -10.97 35.39 -4.87
C ASP A 478 -9.69 36.25 -4.79
N THR A 479 -9.42 36.83 -3.63
CA THR A 479 -8.26 37.72 -3.42
C THR A 479 -6.97 36.91 -3.39
N ASP A 480 -5.95 37.32 -4.14
CA ASP A 480 -4.61 36.72 -4.06
C ASP A 480 -3.89 37.20 -2.79
N LEU A 481 -3.78 36.32 -1.80
CA LEU A 481 -3.20 36.64 -0.49
C LEU A 481 -1.67 36.43 -0.43
N ARG A 482 -1.04 35.98 -1.53
CA ARG A 482 0.42 35.72 -1.56
C ARG A 482 1.23 36.99 -1.37
N ALA A 483 0.81 38.09 -2.01
CA ALA A 483 1.46 39.38 -1.89
C ALA A 483 1.45 39.87 -0.44
N LEU A 484 0.29 39.82 0.23
CA LEU A 484 0.13 40.24 1.62
C LEU A 484 1.06 39.48 2.57
N ARG A 485 1.12 38.15 2.44
CA ARG A 485 2.04 37.33 3.26
C ARG A 485 3.50 37.68 3.00
N LEU A 486 3.87 37.92 1.74
CA LEU A 486 5.23 38.33 1.38
C LEU A 486 5.54 39.75 1.88
N ASP A 487 4.56 40.64 1.94
CA ASP A 487 4.71 41.99 2.48
C ASP A 487 4.97 41.97 3.98
N TRP A 488 4.28 41.11 4.74
CA TRP A 488 4.65 40.89 6.14
C TRP A 488 6.08 40.37 6.29
N PHE A 489 6.52 39.46 5.44
CA PHE A 489 7.90 38.97 5.44
C PHE A 489 8.90 40.08 5.06
N ARG A 490 8.59 40.91 4.05
CA ARG A 490 9.42 42.09 3.70
C ARG A 490 9.54 43.04 4.88
N PHE A 491 8.42 43.34 5.53
CA PHE A 491 8.40 44.20 6.71
C PHE A 491 9.30 43.63 7.82
N GLN A 492 9.16 42.33 8.15
CA GLN A 492 10.05 41.65 9.10
C GLN A 492 11.52 41.85 8.72
N ALA A 493 11.88 41.67 7.45
CA ALA A 493 13.26 41.83 6.99
C ALA A 493 13.78 43.27 7.13
N TRP A 494 12.95 44.27 6.88
CA TRP A 494 13.32 45.68 6.96
C TRP A 494 13.57 46.12 8.41
N VAL A 495 12.65 45.79 9.32
CA VAL A 495 12.71 46.26 10.71
C VAL A 495 13.64 45.45 11.60
N SER A 496 14.10 44.29 11.13
CA SER A 496 14.99 43.41 11.89
C SER A 496 16.46 43.78 11.77
N VAL A 497 16.86 44.73 10.90
CA VAL A 497 18.26 45.19 10.84
C VAL A 497 18.60 46.04 12.07
N ALA A 498 19.81 45.92 12.63
CA ALA A 498 20.15 46.59 13.89
C ALA A 498 20.00 48.12 13.85
N ARG A 499 20.15 48.71 12.67
CA ARG A 499 20.06 50.17 12.44
C ARG A 499 18.65 50.65 12.12
N SER A 500 17.64 49.76 12.15
CA SER A 500 16.25 50.14 11.96
C SER A 500 15.80 51.12 13.06
N ARG A 501 14.99 52.10 12.69
CA ARG A 501 14.35 53.03 13.64
C ARG A 501 13.22 52.36 14.40
N PHE A 502 12.56 51.39 13.76
CA PHE A 502 11.49 50.59 14.33
C PHE A 502 12.02 49.19 14.68
N GLN A 503 11.85 48.76 15.93
CA GLN A 503 12.33 47.44 16.40
C GLN A 503 11.15 46.58 16.82
N LEU A 504 10.96 45.45 16.13
CA LEU A 504 9.83 44.54 16.38
C LEU A 504 9.83 43.97 17.82
N SER A 505 11.00 43.83 18.43
CA SER A 505 11.15 43.40 19.82
C SER A 505 10.48 44.31 20.86
N LYS A 506 10.28 45.60 20.52
CA LYS A 506 9.55 46.58 21.35
C LYS A 506 8.05 46.60 21.05
N HIS A 507 7.63 46.03 19.91
CA HIS A 507 6.25 45.99 19.43
C HIS A 507 5.76 44.55 19.29
N ARG A 508 5.88 43.77 20.38
CA ARG A 508 5.55 42.32 20.37
C ARG A 508 4.09 42.04 20.05
N LYS A 509 3.17 42.87 20.53
CA LYS A 509 1.73 42.73 20.26
C LYS A 509 1.44 42.75 18.75
N LEU A 510 1.97 43.76 18.05
CA LEU A 510 1.88 43.85 16.59
C LEU A 510 2.44 42.60 15.91
N ALA A 511 3.59 42.09 16.35
CA ALA A 511 4.16 40.86 15.76
C ALA A 511 3.25 39.64 15.97
N ASN A 512 2.69 39.47 17.17
CA ASN A 512 1.81 38.35 17.50
C ASN A 512 0.51 38.43 16.68
N ASP A 513 -0.11 39.61 16.60
CA ASP A 513 -1.36 39.84 15.90
C ASP A 513 -1.18 39.70 14.38
N MET A 514 -0.05 40.16 13.83
CA MET A 514 0.30 39.97 12.42
C MET A 514 0.59 38.50 12.09
N ASN A 515 1.35 37.78 12.91
CA ASN A 515 1.61 36.34 12.71
C ASN A 515 0.31 35.52 12.80
N THR A 516 -0.60 35.90 13.69
CA THR A 516 -1.93 35.30 13.82
C THR A 516 -2.79 35.57 12.59
N SER A 517 -2.80 36.81 12.12
CA SER A 517 -3.51 37.20 10.90
C SER A 517 -2.97 36.45 9.67
N VAL A 518 -1.65 36.30 9.52
CA VAL A 518 -1.05 35.50 8.45
C VAL A 518 -1.49 34.04 8.51
N PHE A 519 -1.59 33.46 9.70
CA PHE A 519 -2.18 32.12 9.86
C PHE A 519 -3.64 32.08 9.41
N HIS A 520 -4.46 33.08 9.77
CA HIS A 520 -5.84 33.18 9.31
C HIS A 520 -5.94 33.30 7.78
N LEU A 521 -5.05 34.08 7.15
CA LEU A 521 -4.96 34.16 5.69
C LEU A 521 -4.69 32.77 5.08
N LYS A 522 -3.77 31.98 5.66
CA LYS A 522 -3.50 30.61 5.19
C LYS A 522 -4.74 29.69 5.26
N MET A 523 -5.66 29.93 6.20
CA MET A 523 -6.91 29.17 6.30
C MET A 523 -7.93 29.52 5.22
N ILE A 524 -7.73 30.63 4.49
CA ILE A 524 -8.59 31.04 3.39
C ILE A 524 -8.14 30.39 2.08
N ASP A 525 -6.85 30.46 1.73
CA ASP A 525 -6.37 30.05 0.39
C ASP A 525 -5.29 28.95 0.38
N LEU A 526 -4.68 28.59 1.52
CA LEU A 526 -3.55 27.66 1.59
C LEU A 526 -3.81 26.38 2.40
N GLN A 527 -5.06 25.95 2.55
CA GLN A 527 -5.39 24.73 3.32
C GLN A 527 -4.69 23.47 2.76
N ASP A 528 -4.61 23.34 1.44
CA ASP A 528 -3.90 22.21 0.79
C ASP A 528 -2.38 22.26 1.03
N GLU A 529 -1.79 23.45 1.09
CA GLU A 529 -0.38 23.62 1.45
C GLU A 529 -0.15 23.30 2.93
N MET A 530 -1.05 23.72 3.82
CA MET A 530 -1.02 23.39 5.24
C MET A 530 -1.13 21.88 5.50
N LEU A 531 -1.96 21.18 4.72
CA LEU A 531 -2.04 19.72 4.75
C LEU A 531 -0.70 19.09 4.32
N ARG A 532 -0.04 19.61 3.28
CA ARG A 532 1.29 19.14 2.85
C ARG A 532 2.35 19.43 3.93
N GLU A 533 2.40 20.63 4.47
CA GLU A 533 3.40 21.04 5.47
C GLU A 533 3.33 20.19 6.75
N THR A 534 2.10 19.96 7.25
CA THR A 534 1.88 19.34 8.55
C THR A 534 1.72 17.82 8.51
N SER A 535 1.33 17.21 7.38
CA SER A 535 1.04 15.76 7.33
C SER A 535 1.49 15.03 6.07
N ASP A 536 2.36 15.64 5.25
CA ASP A 536 2.98 14.89 4.16
C ASP A 536 3.78 13.69 4.68
N LEU A 537 3.57 12.55 4.01
CA LEU A 537 4.19 11.26 4.29
C LEU A 537 4.69 10.61 2.98
N SER A 538 4.93 11.43 1.96
CA SER A 538 5.60 11.05 0.71
C SER A 538 6.93 10.32 0.94
N ILE A 539 7.53 10.48 2.13
CA ILE A 539 8.72 9.77 2.59
C ILE A 539 8.62 8.24 2.43
N TYR A 540 7.42 7.65 2.52
CA TYR A 540 7.19 6.22 2.29
C TYR A 540 7.65 5.76 0.89
N CYS A 541 7.64 6.64 -0.11
CA CYS A 541 8.15 6.39 -1.47
C CYS A 541 9.63 5.95 -1.48
N PHE A 542 10.40 6.41 -0.50
CA PHE A 542 11.82 6.12 -0.36
C PHE A 542 12.09 4.95 0.59
N TYR A 543 11.06 4.41 1.25
CA TYR A 543 11.12 3.24 2.12
C TYR A 543 10.20 2.09 1.65
N PRO A 544 10.23 1.65 0.37
CA PRO A 544 9.24 0.72 -0.20
C PRO A 544 9.21 -0.64 0.51
N LYS A 545 10.38 -1.21 0.85
CA LYS A 545 10.46 -2.50 1.57
C LYS A 545 9.89 -2.43 2.98
N LEU A 546 10.09 -1.28 3.65
CA LEU A 546 9.58 -1.07 5.00
C LEU A 546 8.08 -0.86 4.98
N ALA A 547 7.59 -0.08 4.00
CA ALA A 547 6.18 0.06 3.72
C ALA A 547 5.53 -1.32 3.54
N GLU A 548 6.15 -2.18 2.72
CA GLU A 548 5.66 -3.54 2.45
C GLU A 548 5.53 -4.38 3.71
N LYS A 549 6.58 -4.35 4.53
CA LYS A 549 6.55 -4.99 5.85
C LYS A 549 5.43 -4.45 6.73
N HIS A 550 5.15 -3.14 6.70
CA HIS A 550 4.09 -2.54 7.53
C HIS A 550 2.69 -3.02 7.14
N TRP A 551 2.33 -2.99 5.85
CA TRP A 551 0.98 -3.41 5.46
C TRP A 551 0.79 -4.93 5.53
N LEU A 552 1.83 -5.74 5.26
CA LEU A 552 1.75 -7.20 5.47
C LEU A 552 1.56 -7.55 6.94
N ASN A 553 2.28 -6.90 7.86
CA ASN A 553 2.07 -7.08 9.30
C ASN A 553 0.69 -6.59 9.76
N CYS A 554 0.16 -5.54 9.13
CA CYS A 554 -1.20 -5.04 9.38
C CYS A 554 -2.26 -6.10 9.06
N LEU A 555 -2.14 -6.78 7.91
CA LEU A 555 -3.06 -7.85 7.48
C LEU A 555 -3.06 -9.06 8.41
N GLN A 556 -1.98 -9.31 9.15
CA GLN A 556 -1.88 -10.41 10.11
C GLN A 556 -2.65 -10.15 11.42
N LEU A 557 -3.03 -8.90 11.70
CA LEU A 557 -3.66 -8.50 12.95
C LEU A 557 -5.09 -8.01 12.69
N PRO A 558 -6.13 -8.79 13.02
CA PRO A 558 -7.51 -8.45 12.66
C PRO A 558 -7.96 -7.04 13.09
N ALA A 559 -7.63 -6.64 14.32
CA ALA A 559 -7.97 -5.32 14.85
C ALA A 559 -7.29 -4.14 14.12
N GLN A 560 -6.21 -4.41 13.37
CA GLN A 560 -5.48 -3.41 12.58
C GLN A 560 -5.77 -3.53 11.09
N ALA A 561 -6.16 -4.71 10.60
CA ALA A 561 -6.47 -5.00 9.21
C ALA A 561 -7.52 -4.03 8.62
N ARG A 562 -8.46 -3.54 9.44
CA ARG A 562 -9.42 -2.49 9.07
C ARG A 562 -8.80 -1.18 8.55
N TYR A 563 -7.55 -0.91 8.92
CA TYR A 563 -6.80 0.30 8.56
C TYR A 563 -5.82 0.08 7.40
N VAL A 564 -5.77 -1.13 6.80
CA VAL A 564 -4.75 -1.49 5.79
C VAL A 564 -4.77 -0.57 4.56
N LEU A 565 -5.95 -0.10 4.14
CA LEU A 565 -6.06 0.80 2.99
C LEU A 565 -5.46 2.20 3.23
N SER A 566 -5.08 2.53 4.47
CA SER A 566 -4.29 3.73 4.75
C SER A 566 -2.99 3.74 3.95
N PHE A 567 -2.35 2.58 3.76
CA PHE A 567 -1.13 2.47 2.94
C PHE A 567 -1.38 2.69 1.45
N ALA A 568 -2.56 2.32 0.95
CA ALA A 568 -2.98 2.60 -0.42
C ALA A 568 -3.26 4.10 -0.62
N ARG A 569 -3.89 4.75 0.37
CA ARG A 569 -4.16 6.20 0.38
C ARG A 569 -2.88 7.03 0.49
N LEU A 570 -1.92 6.58 1.29
CA LEU A 570 -0.61 7.25 1.44
C LEU A 570 0.16 7.35 0.11
N ALA A 571 -0.08 6.44 -0.83
CA ALA A 571 0.51 6.54 -2.17
C ALA A 571 0.14 7.87 -2.86
N GLY A 572 -1.04 8.44 -2.56
CA GLY A 572 -1.46 9.76 -3.05
C GLY A 572 -0.55 10.91 -2.57
N HIS A 573 0.21 10.72 -1.50
CA HIS A 573 1.15 11.75 -1.01
C HIS A 573 2.43 11.82 -1.86
N PHE A 574 2.78 10.76 -2.61
CA PHE A 574 4.10 10.61 -3.22
C PHE A 574 4.44 11.73 -4.20
N THR A 575 3.42 12.26 -4.90
CA THR A 575 3.58 13.41 -5.81
C THR A 575 4.04 14.68 -5.10
N SER A 576 3.83 14.80 -3.78
CA SER A 576 4.32 15.92 -2.97
C SER A 576 5.84 15.91 -2.78
N ALA A 577 6.52 14.78 -3.03
CA ALA A 577 7.98 14.69 -2.98
C ALA A 577 8.67 15.26 -4.23
N LEU A 578 7.90 15.58 -5.28
CA LEU A 578 8.41 16.12 -6.54
C LEU A 578 8.79 17.58 -6.40
N HIS A 579 9.76 17.99 -7.23
CA HIS A 579 10.18 19.38 -7.35
C HIS A 579 10.37 19.75 -8.82
N ASP A 580 9.98 20.97 -9.20
CA ASP A 580 9.98 21.44 -10.60
C ASP A 580 11.38 21.44 -11.25
N MET A 581 12.43 21.57 -10.42
CA MET A 581 13.84 21.47 -10.86
C MET A 581 14.32 20.04 -11.15
N CYS A 582 13.54 19.01 -10.84
CA CYS A 582 13.88 17.63 -11.14
C CYS A 582 12.68 16.90 -11.76
N PRO A 583 12.25 17.28 -12.98
CA PRO A 583 11.15 16.60 -13.66
C PRO A 583 11.49 15.14 -14.02
N GLU A 584 12.77 14.77 -14.06
CA GLU A 584 13.26 13.45 -14.48
C GLU A 584 12.75 12.32 -13.57
N GLU A 585 12.47 12.58 -12.29
CA GLU A 585 11.97 11.57 -11.35
C GLU A 585 10.43 11.43 -11.33
N LYS A 586 9.70 12.32 -12.02
CA LYS A 586 8.24 12.38 -11.96
C LYS A 586 7.59 11.05 -12.32
N THR A 587 7.92 10.50 -13.49
CA THR A 587 7.36 9.24 -13.97
C THR A 587 7.62 8.10 -12.99
N PHE A 588 8.85 8.01 -12.49
CA PHE A 588 9.26 6.96 -11.56
C PHE A 588 8.52 7.03 -10.22
N ILE A 589 8.34 8.22 -9.65
CA ILE A 589 7.60 8.39 -8.39
C ILE A 589 6.11 8.10 -8.59
N THR A 590 5.52 8.54 -9.71
CA THR A 590 4.12 8.23 -10.04
C THR A 590 3.91 6.72 -10.21
N GLU A 591 4.77 6.02 -10.97
CA GLU A 591 4.68 4.57 -11.13
C GLU A 591 4.79 3.82 -9.79
N LYS A 592 5.69 4.25 -8.90
CA LYS A 592 5.80 3.69 -7.55
C LYS A 592 4.53 3.89 -6.73
N ALA A 593 3.91 5.07 -6.81
CA ALA A 593 2.66 5.36 -6.11
C ALA A 593 1.53 4.43 -6.61
N LEU A 594 1.38 4.30 -7.93
CA LEU A 594 0.39 3.43 -8.54
C LEU A 594 0.62 1.96 -8.17
N ALA A 595 1.87 1.50 -8.23
CA ALA A 595 2.25 0.13 -7.87
C ALA A 595 1.94 -0.17 -6.39
N GLN A 596 2.28 0.73 -5.47
CA GLN A 596 1.96 0.53 -4.04
C GLN A 596 0.45 0.48 -3.80
N CYS A 597 -0.32 1.40 -4.41
CA CYS A 597 -1.77 1.42 -4.27
C CYS A 597 -2.39 0.10 -4.76
N ASN A 598 -1.97 -0.36 -5.94
CA ASN A 598 -2.42 -1.61 -6.54
C ASN A 598 -2.08 -2.82 -5.64
N SER A 599 -0.82 -2.94 -5.21
CA SER A 599 -0.36 -4.06 -4.38
C SER A 599 -1.09 -4.16 -3.05
N VAL A 600 -1.34 -3.04 -2.37
CA VAL A 600 -2.06 -3.04 -1.08
C VAL A 600 -3.50 -3.53 -1.26
N ILE A 601 -4.21 -3.06 -2.30
CA ILE A 601 -5.59 -3.48 -2.56
C ILE A 601 -5.64 -4.95 -2.97
N GLU A 602 -4.77 -5.39 -3.89
CA GLU A 602 -4.71 -6.79 -4.33
C GLU A 602 -4.40 -7.73 -3.18
N GLU A 603 -3.42 -7.42 -2.33
CA GLU A 603 -3.05 -8.28 -1.21
C GLU A 603 -4.15 -8.34 -0.15
N THR A 604 -4.86 -7.22 0.06
CA THR A 604 -6.06 -7.21 0.92
C THR A 604 -7.16 -8.11 0.35
N CYS A 605 -7.41 -8.08 -0.98
CA CYS A 605 -8.39 -8.94 -1.63
C CYS A 605 -8.01 -10.43 -1.58
N LYS A 606 -6.72 -10.75 -1.73
CA LYS A 606 -6.21 -12.12 -1.54
C LYS A 606 -6.41 -12.58 -0.11
N GLN A 607 -6.15 -11.74 0.88
CA GLN A 607 -6.35 -12.09 2.28
C GLN A 607 -7.84 -12.30 2.61
N VAL A 608 -8.74 -11.47 2.07
CA VAL A 608 -10.20 -11.71 2.16
C VAL A 608 -10.55 -13.07 1.57
N SER A 609 -10.07 -13.35 0.35
CA SER A 609 -10.31 -14.60 -0.35
C SER A 609 -9.81 -15.83 0.42
N PHE A 610 -8.64 -15.73 1.07
CA PHE A 610 -8.07 -16.77 1.91
C PHE A 610 -8.90 -17.02 3.18
N VAL A 611 -9.30 -15.96 3.89
CA VAL A 611 -10.12 -16.09 5.10
C VAL A 611 -11.51 -16.64 4.74
N LEU A 612 -12.09 -16.17 3.63
CA LEU A 612 -13.36 -16.65 3.11
C LEU A 612 -13.32 -18.16 2.81
N GLU A 613 -12.26 -18.64 2.17
CA GLU A 613 -12.04 -20.07 1.93
C GLU A 613 -12.02 -20.87 3.25
N LYS A 614 -11.35 -20.37 4.29
CA LYS A 614 -11.30 -21.03 5.60
C LYS A 614 -12.64 -21.03 6.33
N VAL A 615 -13.42 -19.96 6.21
CA VAL A 615 -14.81 -19.92 6.73
C VAL A 615 -15.67 -20.93 5.98
N ALA A 616 -15.54 -21.00 4.65
CA ALA A 616 -16.30 -21.94 3.83
C ALA A 616 -15.92 -23.41 4.07
N GLU A 617 -14.63 -23.71 4.30
CA GLU A 617 -14.18 -25.04 4.74
C GLU A 617 -14.83 -25.42 6.09
N HIS A 618 -14.94 -24.47 7.03
CA HIS A 618 -15.58 -24.71 8.31
C HIS A 618 -17.08 -24.98 8.17
N GLU A 619 -17.81 -24.14 7.41
CA GLU A 619 -19.23 -24.33 7.12
C GLU A 619 -19.50 -25.65 6.40
N PHE A 620 -18.64 -26.03 5.45
CA PHE A 620 -18.71 -27.35 4.83
C PHE A 620 -18.52 -28.47 5.84
N GLY A 621 -17.58 -28.32 6.79
CA GLY A 621 -17.39 -29.28 7.88
C GLY A 621 -18.64 -29.47 8.73
N LEU A 622 -19.34 -28.38 9.09
CA LEU A 622 -20.62 -28.43 9.81
C LEU A 622 -21.71 -29.12 8.99
N ALA A 623 -21.83 -28.75 7.71
CA ALA A 623 -22.78 -29.37 6.80
C ALA A 623 -22.50 -30.88 6.62
N TYR A 624 -21.23 -31.26 6.53
CA TYR A 624 -20.80 -32.65 6.37
C TYR A 624 -21.15 -33.52 7.59
N GLN A 625 -21.09 -32.97 8.80
CA GLN A 625 -21.50 -33.68 10.03
C GLN A 625 -22.96 -34.13 10.00
N MET A 626 -23.81 -33.42 9.24
CA MET A 626 -25.23 -33.74 9.07
C MET A 626 -25.48 -34.83 8.02
N THR A 627 -24.45 -35.30 7.31
CA THR A 627 -24.61 -36.31 6.25
C THR A 627 -24.89 -37.70 6.83
N PRO A 628 -25.67 -38.55 6.12
CA PRO A 628 -25.92 -39.92 6.55
C PRO A 628 -24.64 -40.73 6.77
N SER A 629 -23.61 -40.51 5.96
CA SER A 629 -22.29 -41.14 6.10
C SER A 629 -21.61 -40.79 7.42
N ALA A 630 -21.56 -39.51 7.78
CA ALA A 630 -20.96 -39.05 9.04
C ALA A 630 -21.76 -39.56 10.26
N VAL A 631 -23.10 -39.51 10.18
CA VAL A 631 -23.97 -40.02 11.26
C VAL A 631 -23.82 -41.53 11.41
N ALA A 632 -23.72 -42.29 10.32
CA ALA A 632 -23.56 -43.75 10.35
C ALA A 632 -22.28 -44.17 11.07
N VAL A 633 -21.16 -43.49 10.81
CA VAL A 633 -19.89 -43.71 11.53
C VAL A 633 -20.08 -43.55 13.04
N ARG A 634 -20.81 -42.50 13.47
CA ARG A 634 -21.12 -42.26 14.89
C ARG A 634 -22.01 -43.35 15.49
N VAL A 635 -23.08 -43.74 14.79
CA VAL A 635 -24.01 -44.78 15.25
C VAL A 635 -23.28 -46.12 15.39
N VAL A 636 -22.46 -46.49 14.41
CA VAL A 636 -21.64 -47.71 14.47
C VAL A 636 -20.68 -47.64 15.66
N ALA A 637 -20.01 -46.51 15.88
CA ALA A 637 -19.11 -46.34 17.02
C ALA A 637 -19.84 -46.49 18.37
N GLN A 638 -21.04 -45.92 18.52
CA GLN A 638 -21.87 -46.04 19.72
C GLN A 638 -22.34 -47.49 19.95
N VAL A 639 -22.78 -48.19 18.90
CA VAL A 639 -23.23 -49.59 18.98
C VAL A 639 -22.07 -50.54 19.32
N VAL A 640 -20.86 -50.27 18.80
CA VAL A 640 -19.65 -51.07 19.10
C VAL A 640 -19.19 -50.83 20.54
N GLN A 641 -19.28 -49.61 21.06
CA GLN A 641 -18.97 -49.31 22.48
C GLN A 641 -19.92 -50.01 23.45
N GLN A 642 -21.20 -50.15 23.11
CA GLN A 642 -22.18 -50.84 23.95
C GLN A 642 -21.99 -52.37 24.00
N LYS A 643 -21.23 -52.96 23.07
CA LYS A 643 -21.09 -54.43 22.92
C LYS A 643 -19.83 -55.06 23.56
N GLY A 644 -18.96 -54.30 24.26
CA GLY A 644 -17.92 -54.88 25.12
C GLY A 644 -16.53 -54.20 25.08
N SER A 645 -15.65 -54.53 26.04
CA SER A 645 -14.30 -53.95 26.20
C SER A 645 -13.22 -54.66 25.35
N GLY A 646 -12.41 -53.89 24.62
CA GLY A 646 -11.30 -54.39 23.79
C GLY A 646 -10.69 -53.31 22.88
N LYS A 647 -9.62 -53.64 22.13
CA LYS A 647 -8.93 -52.71 21.20
C LYS A 647 -9.87 -52.09 20.15
N ALA A 648 -10.87 -52.84 19.67
CA ALA A 648 -11.86 -52.35 18.71
C ALA A 648 -12.86 -51.35 19.33
N ALA A 649 -13.25 -51.56 20.60
CA ALA A 649 -14.09 -50.61 21.34
C ALA A 649 -13.32 -49.34 21.73
N ALA A 650 -12.02 -49.45 22.03
CA ALA A 650 -11.14 -48.30 22.25
C ALA A 650 -10.93 -47.47 20.97
N ALA A 651 -10.78 -48.13 19.81
CA ALA A 651 -10.71 -47.46 18.50
C ALA A 651 -12.05 -46.78 18.12
N ALA A 652 -13.18 -47.42 18.41
CA ALA A 652 -14.52 -46.84 18.22
C ALA A 652 -14.79 -45.66 19.19
N ALA A 653 -14.26 -45.70 20.42
CA ALA A 653 -14.32 -44.60 21.38
C ALA A 653 -13.41 -43.42 21.03
N ALA A 654 -12.25 -43.68 20.42
CA ALA A 654 -11.42 -42.63 19.85
C ALA A 654 -12.12 -41.98 18.64
N ALA A 655 -12.68 -42.79 17.72
CA ALA A 655 -13.41 -42.30 16.55
C ALA A 655 -14.70 -41.52 16.89
N SER A 656 -15.37 -41.82 18.01
CA SER A 656 -16.54 -41.03 18.44
C SER A 656 -16.17 -39.71 19.12
N LYS A 657 -14.93 -39.55 19.61
CA LYS A 657 -14.47 -38.33 20.27
C LYS A 657 -14.25 -37.16 19.31
N ASP A 658 -14.02 -37.47 18.04
CA ASP A 658 -13.81 -36.48 16.98
C ASP A 658 -15.12 -35.94 16.37
N TYR A 659 -16.28 -36.48 16.78
CA TYR A 659 -17.61 -36.10 16.26
C TYR A 659 -18.55 -35.65 17.39
N PHE A 660 -18.69 -34.34 17.56
CA PHE A 660 -19.65 -33.71 18.47
C PHE A 660 -21.08 -33.76 17.91
N ILE A 661 -22.10 -33.55 18.75
CA ILE A 661 -23.48 -33.44 18.24
C ILE A 661 -23.61 -32.08 17.55
N ALA A 662 -24.06 -32.08 16.29
CA ALA A 662 -24.26 -30.85 15.55
C ALA A 662 -25.12 -29.84 16.35
N GLY A 663 -24.60 -28.62 16.49
CA GLY A 663 -25.18 -27.55 17.31
C GLY A 663 -24.48 -27.36 18.67
N GLU A 664 -23.73 -28.35 19.18
CA GLU A 664 -22.94 -28.19 20.40
C GLU A 664 -21.82 -27.16 20.23
N GLU A 665 -21.20 -27.09 19.05
CA GLU A 665 -20.17 -26.10 18.71
C GLU A 665 -20.70 -24.66 18.75
N SER A 666 -22.00 -24.49 18.58
CA SER A 666 -22.71 -23.21 18.59
C SER A 666 -23.19 -22.79 19.98
N TYR A 667 -23.15 -23.68 20.98
CA TYR A 667 -23.52 -23.36 22.36
C TYR A 667 -22.42 -22.57 23.07
N ARG A 668 -22.52 -21.23 23.01
CA ARG A 668 -21.53 -20.33 23.59
C ARG A 668 -21.77 -20.08 25.08
N VAL A 669 -20.79 -20.45 25.90
CA VAL A 669 -20.78 -20.18 27.35
C VAL A 669 -20.11 -18.84 27.68
N ASP A 670 -19.01 -18.50 26.99
CA ASP A 670 -18.24 -17.27 27.22
C ASP A 670 -17.82 -16.63 25.88
N ARG A 671 -17.86 -15.29 25.80
CA ARG A 671 -17.43 -14.50 24.64
C ARG A 671 -15.93 -14.21 24.64
N GLN A 672 -15.24 -14.35 25.78
CA GLN A 672 -13.79 -14.18 25.84
C GLN A 672 -13.04 -15.38 25.23
N ALA A 673 -13.64 -16.57 25.31
CA ALA A 673 -13.13 -17.79 24.68
C ALA A 673 -13.42 -17.80 23.17
N LEU A 674 -12.61 -17.08 22.40
CA LEU A 674 -12.74 -16.99 20.94
C LEU A 674 -12.36 -18.32 20.27
N THR A 675 -13.32 -18.93 19.57
CA THR A 675 -13.10 -20.12 18.73
C THR A 675 -12.38 -19.74 17.42
N LEU A 676 -11.92 -20.73 16.65
CA LEU A 676 -11.34 -20.47 15.32
C LEU A 676 -12.33 -19.76 14.38
N PRO A 677 -13.61 -20.17 14.27
CA PRO A 677 -14.63 -19.46 13.50
C PRO A 677 -14.79 -18.00 13.93
N ASP A 678 -14.77 -17.71 15.24
CA ASP A 678 -14.86 -16.32 15.73
C ASP A 678 -13.72 -15.46 15.19
N LYS A 679 -12.50 -15.99 15.21
CA LYS A 679 -11.31 -15.29 14.72
C LYS A 679 -11.39 -15.07 13.21
N LEU A 680 -11.82 -16.08 12.45
CA LEU A 680 -11.98 -15.99 10.99
C LEU A 680 -13.07 -14.96 10.63
N GLN A 681 -14.25 -15.03 11.26
CA GLN A 681 -15.36 -14.11 11.01
C GLN A 681 -14.98 -12.67 11.39
N THR A 682 -14.32 -12.46 12.53
CA THR A 682 -13.84 -11.13 12.93
C THR A 682 -12.83 -10.58 11.91
N THR A 683 -11.89 -11.41 11.46
CA THR A 683 -10.90 -11.02 10.46
C THR A 683 -11.56 -10.66 9.14
N LEU A 684 -12.53 -11.46 8.69
CA LEU A 684 -13.29 -11.20 7.47
C LEU A 684 -14.03 -9.87 7.54
N LEU A 685 -14.73 -9.60 8.65
CA LEU A 685 -15.46 -8.35 8.85
C LEU A 685 -14.54 -7.13 8.88
N GLU A 686 -13.39 -7.19 9.56
CA GLU A 686 -12.45 -6.06 9.61
C GLU A 686 -11.80 -5.80 8.23
N LEU A 687 -11.48 -6.85 7.46
CA LEU A 687 -10.99 -6.69 6.08
C LEU A 687 -12.07 -6.13 5.13
N CYS A 688 -13.32 -6.57 5.28
CA CYS A 688 -14.45 -6.02 4.53
C CYS A 688 -14.70 -4.56 4.90
N ALA A 689 -14.57 -4.20 6.18
CA ALA A 689 -14.65 -2.82 6.63
C ALA A 689 -13.54 -1.97 5.99
N ALA A 690 -12.31 -2.49 5.86
CA ALA A 690 -11.23 -1.80 5.16
C ALA A 690 -11.60 -1.49 3.69
N LEU A 691 -12.02 -2.51 2.93
CA LEU A 691 -12.42 -2.37 1.52
C LEU A 691 -13.70 -1.55 1.34
N GLY A 692 -14.57 -1.54 2.36
CA GLY A 692 -15.82 -0.80 2.39
C GLY A 692 -15.65 0.68 2.76
N ALA A 693 -14.57 1.05 3.44
CA ALA A 693 -14.34 2.39 4.01
C ALA A 693 -14.31 3.50 2.96
N HIS A 694 -13.68 3.23 1.80
CA HIS A 694 -13.54 4.20 0.72
C HIS A 694 -14.08 3.65 -0.59
N ARG A 695 -15.00 4.40 -1.22
CA ARG A 695 -15.54 4.03 -2.54
C ARG A 695 -14.48 4.11 -3.63
N GLN A 696 -13.65 5.15 -3.58
CA GLN A 696 -12.60 5.45 -4.54
C GLN A 696 -11.37 5.96 -3.80
N ILE A 697 -10.19 5.61 -4.31
CA ILE A 697 -8.90 6.13 -3.86
C ILE A 697 -8.25 6.81 -5.07
N HIS A 698 -7.91 8.08 -4.93
CA HIS A 698 -7.26 8.86 -5.97
C HIS A 698 -5.76 8.90 -5.72
N VAL A 699 -4.96 8.48 -6.71
CA VAL A 699 -3.49 8.50 -6.65
C VAL A 699 -2.97 9.06 -7.97
N ALA A 700 -2.28 10.20 -7.89
CA ALA A 700 -1.96 11.01 -9.06
C ALA A 700 -3.24 11.24 -9.90
N ASP A 701 -3.22 10.93 -11.20
CA ASP A 701 -4.36 11.10 -12.11
C ASP A 701 -5.22 9.81 -12.24
N HIS A 702 -5.01 8.81 -11.38
CA HIS A 702 -5.68 7.51 -11.46
C HIS A 702 -6.67 7.32 -10.30
N THR A 703 -7.75 6.60 -10.57
CA THR A 703 -8.79 6.28 -9.58
C THR A 703 -8.89 4.76 -9.40
N PHE A 704 -8.68 4.32 -8.17
CA PHE A 704 -8.77 2.93 -7.76
C PHE A 704 -10.09 2.68 -7.02
N ALA A 705 -10.79 1.59 -7.33
CA ALA A 705 -12.05 1.22 -6.71
C ALA A 705 -11.92 -0.13 -5.97
N PRO A 706 -11.65 -0.14 -4.65
CA PRO A 706 -11.35 -1.36 -3.90
C PRO A 706 -12.41 -2.46 -4.02
N ARG A 707 -13.70 -2.09 -4.10
CA ARG A 707 -14.81 -3.05 -4.24
C ARG A 707 -14.78 -3.78 -5.59
N THR A 708 -14.36 -3.11 -6.66
CA THR A 708 -14.23 -3.72 -7.99
C THR A 708 -13.09 -4.74 -8.01
N TYR A 709 -11.97 -4.43 -7.35
CA TYR A 709 -10.86 -5.37 -7.17
C TYR A 709 -11.32 -6.62 -6.41
N LEU A 710 -12.12 -6.46 -5.35
CA LEU A 710 -12.67 -7.58 -4.62
C LEU A 710 -13.57 -8.44 -5.50
N SER A 711 -14.49 -7.85 -6.27
CA SER A 711 -15.37 -8.58 -7.19
C SER A 711 -14.57 -9.45 -8.17
N GLN A 712 -13.56 -8.88 -8.82
CA GLN A 712 -12.70 -9.59 -9.77
C GLN A 712 -11.85 -10.69 -9.10
N SER A 713 -11.37 -10.44 -7.89
CA SER A 713 -10.63 -11.41 -7.09
C SER A 713 -11.51 -12.59 -6.70
N LEU A 714 -12.75 -12.32 -6.26
CA LEU A 714 -13.72 -13.35 -5.89
C LEU A 714 -14.14 -14.17 -7.11
N GLU A 715 -14.30 -13.55 -8.28
CA GLU A 715 -14.61 -14.27 -9.51
C GLU A 715 -13.56 -15.34 -9.84
N SER A 716 -12.29 -14.91 -9.87
CA SER A 716 -11.19 -15.83 -10.17
C SER A 716 -11.02 -16.90 -9.09
N LYS A 717 -11.13 -16.50 -7.81
CA LYS A 717 -11.00 -17.43 -6.70
C LYS A 717 -12.13 -18.45 -6.65
N PHE A 718 -13.38 -18.07 -6.94
CA PHE A 718 -14.51 -18.99 -6.89
C PHE A 718 -14.38 -20.10 -7.94
N VAL A 719 -13.87 -19.79 -9.14
CA VAL A 719 -13.51 -20.82 -10.15
C VAL A 719 -12.45 -21.77 -9.61
N GLU A 720 -11.38 -21.26 -8.99
CA GLU A 720 -10.34 -22.11 -8.38
C GLU A 720 -10.90 -22.99 -7.26
N LEU A 721 -11.78 -22.45 -6.42
CA LEU A 721 -12.42 -23.18 -5.33
C LEU A 721 -13.31 -24.31 -5.86
N ILE A 722 -14.11 -24.07 -6.90
CA ILE A 722 -14.95 -25.10 -7.52
C ILE A 722 -14.09 -26.27 -8.03
N HIS A 723 -12.97 -25.97 -8.69
CA HIS A 723 -12.02 -27.00 -9.13
C HIS A 723 -11.37 -27.74 -7.96
N SER A 724 -10.99 -27.03 -6.90
CA SER A 724 -10.42 -27.62 -5.69
C SER A 724 -11.41 -28.55 -4.98
N MET A 725 -12.69 -28.14 -4.87
CA MET A 725 -13.77 -28.94 -4.29
C MET A 725 -13.97 -30.26 -5.03
N MET A 726 -13.87 -30.24 -6.37
CA MET A 726 -14.02 -31.43 -7.20
C MET A 726 -12.94 -32.49 -6.93
N TRP A 727 -11.71 -32.09 -6.61
CA TRP A 727 -10.58 -33.03 -6.45
C TRP A 727 -10.12 -33.20 -4.99
N GLU A 728 -10.95 -32.79 -4.03
CA GLU A 728 -10.61 -32.82 -2.60
C GLU A 728 -9.28 -32.09 -2.25
N GLY A 729 -8.93 -31.06 -3.03
CA GLY A 729 -7.66 -30.34 -2.87
C GLY A 729 -6.41 -31.14 -3.24
N GLN A 730 -6.54 -32.33 -3.84
CA GLN A 730 -5.40 -33.14 -4.28
C GLN A 730 -5.17 -33.00 -5.80
N PRO A 731 -4.03 -32.44 -6.26
CA PRO A 731 -3.77 -32.18 -7.68
C PRO A 731 -3.63 -33.44 -8.56
N HIS A 732 -3.57 -34.63 -7.94
CA HIS A 732 -3.44 -35.93 -8.62
C HIS A 732 -4.50 -36.96 -8.17
N ALA A 733 -5.61 -36.52 -7.57
CA ALA A 733 -6.71 -37.43 -7.24
C ALA A 733 -7.22 -38.13 -8.52
N SER A 734 -7.24 -39.46 -8.49
CA SER A 734 -7.72 -40.26 -9.63
C SER A 734 -9.24 -40.21 -9.79
N ASN A 735 -9.97 -39.80 -8.75
CA ASN A 735 -11.42 -39.78 -8.73
C ASN A 735 -11.89 -38.40 -8.24
N PRO A 736 -12.92 -37.81 -8.87
CA PRO A 736 -13.56 -36.62 -8.35
C PRO A 736 -14.34 -36.94 -7.08
N ARG A 737 -14.60 -35.93 -6.26
CA ARG A 737 -15.52 -35.99 -5.12
C ARG A 737 -16.90 -36.45 -5.60
N ARG A 738 -17.63 -37.15 -4.72
CA ARG A 738 -19.00 -37.61 -5.01
C ARG A 738 -19.89 -36.41 -5.35
N PRO A 739 -20.74 -36.49 -6.38
CA PRO A 739 -21.64 -35.40 -6.75
C PRO A 739 -22.47 -34.84 -5.58
N SER A 740 -22.97 -35.68 -4.67
CA SER A 740 -23.75 -35.25 -3.50
C SER A 740 -22.91 -34.44 -2.50
N GLU A 741 -21.70 -34.88 -2.20
CA GLU A 741 -20.75 -34.17 -1.33
C GLU A 741 -20.21 -32.90 -1.98
N MET A 742 -20.00 -32.91 -3.29
CA MET A 742 -19.62 -31.71 -4.05
C MET A 742 -20.74 -30.67 -4.05
N LEU A 743 -22.00 -31.09 -4.22
CA LEU A 743 -23.16 -30.20 -4.14
C LEU A 743 -23.27 -29.58 -2.74
N LEU A 744 -23.09 -30.38 -1.69
CA LEU A 744 -23.08 -29.91 -0.31
C LEU A 744 -21.97 -28.88 -0.07
N ALA A 745 -20.76 -29.14 -0.56
CA ALA A 745 -19.65 -28.18 -0.51
C ALA A 745 -20.00 -26.89 -1.26
N LEU A 746 -20.54 -26.99 -2.48
CA LEU A 746 -20.92 -25.83 -3.27
C LEU A 746 -21.97 -24.97 -2.54
N GLN A 747 -22.98 -25.59 -1.94
CA GLN A 747 -24.02 -24.89 -1.17
C GLN A 747 -23.46 -24.20 0.08
N ALA A 748 -22.55 -24.86 0.81
CA ALA A 748 -21.90 -24.24 1.96
C ALA A 748 -21.07 -23.02 1.56
N TYR A 749 -20.26 -23.13 0.50
CA TYR A 749 -19.46 -22.01 -0.02
C TYR A 749 -20.33 -20.87 -0.55
N MET A 750 -21.43 -21.18 -1.26
CA MET A 750 -22.39 -20.17 -1.71
C MET A 750 -23.04 -19.43 -0.54
N THR A 751 -23.35 -20.13 0.56
CA THR A 751 -23.92 -19.49 1.76
C THR A 751 -22.93 -18.49 2.38
N VAL A 752 -21.66 -18.87 2.48
CA VAL A 752 -20.61 -17.96 3.00
C VAL A 752 -20.40 -16.76 2.06
N LEU A 753 -20.40 -16.98 0.75
CA LEU A 753 -20.32 -15.93 -0.26
C LEU A 753 -21.52 -14.97 -0.16
N GLN A 754 -22.74 -15.47 0.03
CA GLN A 754 -23.93 -14.63 0.24
C GLN A 754 -23.83 -13.81 1.53
N ASN A 755 -23.30 -14.39 2.60
CA ASN A 755 -23.08 -13.65 3.86
C ASN A 755 -22.09 -12.48 3.69
N LEU A 756 -21.16 -12.58 2.73
CA LEU A 756 -20.22 -11.50 2.41
C LEU A 756 -20.95 -10.22 1.93
N ASP A 757 -22.07 -10.36 1.23
CA ASP A 757 -22.88 -9.22 0.74
C ASP A 757 -23.40 -8.34 1.89
N THR A 758 -23.64 -8.94 3.06
CA THR A 758 -24.02 -8.20 4.27
C THR A 758 -22.86 -7.39 4.87
N ALA A 759 -21.61 -7.83 4.65
CA ALA A 759 -20.41 -7.19 5.18
C ALA A 759 -19.87 -6.09 4.25
N ILE A 760 -20.05 -6.25 2.93
CA ILE A 760 -19.62 -5.28 1.92
C ILE A 760 -20.57 -5.30 0.73
N SER A 761 -21.00 -4.12 0.27
CA SER A 761 -21.91 -3.98 -0.86
C SER A 761 -21.22 -4.34 -2.19
N VAL A 762 -21.19 -5.63 -2.52
CA VAL A 762 -20.67 -6.23 -3.75
C VAL A 762 -21.73 -7.19 -4.28
N ASP A 763 -22.00 -7.16 -5.58
CA ASP A 763 -23.01 -8.03 -6.19
C ASP A 763 -22.50 -9.48 -6.34
N ILE A 764 -22.48 -10.19 -5.22
CA ILE A 764 -22.08 -11.59 -5.16
C ILE A 764 -23.07 -12.49 -5.90
N SER A 765 -24.35 -12.14 -5.90
CA SER A 765 -25.41 -12.89 -6.58
C SER A 765 -25.14 -13.01 -8.07
N ASN A 766 -24.87 -11.89 -8.74
CA ASN A 766 -24.53 -11.88 -10.17
C ASN A 766 -23.19 -12.57 -10.45
N THR A 767 -22.21 -12.39 -9.55
CA THR A 767 -20.90 -13.08 -9.62
C THR A 767 -21.07 -14.59 -9.63
N MET A 768 -21.81 -15.14 -8.66
CA MET A 768 -22.09 -16.58 -8.58
C MET A 768 -22.88 -17.06 -9.79
N GLN A 769 -23.91 -16.34 -10.22
CA GLN A 769 -24.73 -16.72 -11.38
C GLN A 769 -23.88 -16.85 -12.65
N THR A 770 -23.00 -15.88 -12.91
CA THR A 770 -22.12 -15.87 -14.08
C THR A 770 -21.18 -17.07 -14.07
N ILE A 771 -20.54 -17.34 -12.92
CA ILE A 771 -19.54 -18.40 -12.80
C ILE A 771 -20.18 -19.78 -12.85
N LEU A 772 -21.27 -20.00 -12.11
CA LEU A 772 -21.96 -21.29 -12.12
C LEU A 772 -22.52 -21.60 -13.51
N LEU A 773 -23.05 -20.60 -14.22
CA LEU A 773 -23.50 -20.78 -15.60
C LEU A 773 -22.34 -21.14 -16.52
N GLN A 774 -21.19 -20.48 -16.40
CA GLN A 774 -19.98 -20.79 -17.16
C GLN A 774 -19.51 -22.23 -16.92
N GLN A 775 -19.59 -22.73 -15.68
CA GLN A 775 -19.22 -24.10 -15.32
C GLN A 775 -20.13 -25.18 -15.94
N THR A 776 -21.31 -24.81 -16.47
CA THR A 776 -22.19 -25.72 -17.23
C THR A 776 -21.75 -25.96 -18.68
N GLN A 777 -20.82 -25.16 -19.20
CA GLN A 777 -20.27 -25.29 -20.55
C GLN A 777 -19.13 -26.29 -20.59
N SER A 778 -18.60 -26.67 -21.76
CA SER A 778 -17.43 -27.56 -21.83
C SER A 778 -16.11 -26.87 -21.45
N VAL A 779 -15.99 -25.58 -21.79
CA VAL A 779 -14.83 -24.76 -21.46
C VAL A 779 -15.29 -23.44 -20.86
N ASP A 780 -14.44 -22.89 -20.02
CA ASP A 780 -14.65 -21.61 -19.35
C ASP A 780 -14.17 -20.43 -20.24
N ALA A 781 -14.42 -19.18 -19.84
CA ALA A 781 -14.00 -17.98 -20.57
C ALA A 781 -12.47 -17.83 -20.73
N LYS A 782 -11.67 -18.59 -19.97
CA LYS A 782 -10.20 -18.67 -20.06
C LYS A 782 -9.74 -19.93 -20.82
N ASN A 783 -10.65 -20.61 -21.53
CA ASN A 783 -10.41 -21.87 -22.25
C ASN A 783 -9.89 -23.02 -21.36
N LYS A 784 -10.30 -23.06 -20.09
CA LYS A 784 -10.03 -24.19 -19.19
C LYS A 784 -11.23 -25.13 -19.13
N ASP A 785 -10.96 -26.43 -18.95
CA ASP A 785 -12.00 -27.45 -18.77
C ASP A 785 -12.85 -27.15 -17.53
N THR A 786 -14.16 -27.10 -17.67
CA THR A 786 -15.09 -26.87 -16.55
C THR A 786 -15.37 -28.17 -15.79
N ILE A 787 -16.09 -28.08 -14.66
CA ILE A 787 -16.62 -29.25 -13.95
C ILE A 787 -17.48 -30.15 -14.86
N THR A 788 -18.20 -29.58 -15.82
CA THR A 788 -19.00 -30.34 -16.80
C THR A 788 -18.11 -31.22 -17.67
N ALA A 789 -17.04 -30.65 -18.24
CA ALA A 789 -16.10 -31.41 -19.06
C ALA A 789 -15.37 -32.47 -18.23
N LEU A 790 -14.93 -32.12 -17.02
CA LEU A 790 -14.19 -33.03 -16.14
C LEU A 790 -15.07 -34.20 -15.66
N HIS A 791 -16.30 -33.97 -15.21
CA HIS A 791 -17.23 -35.05 -14.86
C HIS A 791 -17.58 -35.90 -16.09
N THR A 792 -17.89 -35.28 -17.23
CA THR A 792 -18.19 -36.01 -18.47
C THR A 792 -17.04 -36.93 -18.86
N LYS A 793 -15.81 -36.42 -18.82
CA LYS A 793 -14.61 -37.21 -19.08
C LYS A 793 -14.47 -38.37 -18.09
N TRP A 794 -14.63 -38.13 -16.79
CA TRP A 794 -14.50 -39.18 -15.79
C TRP A 794 -15.57 -40.27 -15.92
N TYR A 795 -16.85 -39.90 -16.13
CA TYR A 795 -17.92 -40.86 -16.34
C TYR A 795 -17.70 -41.73 -17.59
N LEU A 796 -17.21 -41.14 -18.68
CA LEU A 796 -16.95 -41.86 -19.93
C LEU A 796 -15.69 -42.73 -19.86
N GLU A 797 -14.55 -42.14 -19.47
CA GLU A 797 -13.23 -42.76 -19.59
C GLU A 797 -12.89 -43.66 -18.40
N VAL A 798 -13.50 -43.45 -17.23
CA VAL A 798 -13.23 -44.21 -16.01
C VAL A 798 -14.40 -45.13 -15.67
N LEU A 799 -15.58 -44.57 -15.38
CA LEU A 799 -16.72 -45.37 -14.90
C LEU A 799 -17.24 -46.31 -16.00
N LEU A 800 -17.65 -45.78 -17.15
CA LEU A 800 -18.21 -46.62 -18.22
C LEU A 800 -17.16 -47.54 -18.85
N ARG A 801 -15.90 -47.11 -18.95
CA ARG A 801 -14.79 -47.96 -19.42
C ARG A 801 -14.56 -49.16 -18.50
N ARG A 802 -14.60 -48.99 -17.17
CA ARG A 802 -14.47 -50.10 -16.22
C ARG A 802 -15.66 -51.06 -16.28
N ALA A 803 -16.87 -50.53 -16.49
CA ALA A 803 -18.05 -51.36 -16.70
C ALA A 803 -17.93 -52.22 -17.97
N SER A 804 -17.39 -51.61 -19.03
CA SER A 804 -17.11 -52.28 -20.30
C SER A 804 -16.05 -53.39 -20.17
N SER A 805 -15.15 -53.28 -19.20
CA SER A 805 -14.13 -54.30 -18.90
C SER A 805 -14.64 -55.42 -17.98
N GLY A 806 -15.90 -55.38 -17.53
CA GLY A 806 -16.52 -56.43 -16.74
C GLY A 806 -16.34 -56.31 -15.22
N HIS A 807 -15.70 -55.25 -14.74
CA HIS A 807 -15.49 -55.02 -13.30
C HIS A 807 -16.73 -54.46 -12.58
N MET A 808 -17.79 -54.09 -13.30
CA MET A 808 -19.01 -53.50 -12.72
C MET A 808 -20.26 -53.97 -13.46
N ILE A 809 -21.36 -54.15 -12.73
CA ILE A 809 -22.65 -54.62 -13.24
C ILE A 809 -23.75 -53.64 -12.82
N TRP A 810 -24.73 -53.40 -13.70
CA TRP A 810 -25.93 -52.63 -13.37
C TRP A 810 -26.95 -53.48 -12.60
N SER A 811 -27.44 -52.96 -11.48
CA SER A 811 -28.54 -53.55 -10.72
C SER A 811 -29.83 -52.80 -11.00
N GLU A 812 -30.81 -53.46 -11.61
CA GLU A 812 -32.11 -52.87 -11.90
C GLU A 812 -32.96 -52.65 -10.62
N HIS A 813 -32.75 -53.49 -9.61
CA HIS A 813 -33.41 -53.37 -8.31
C HIS A 813 -32.95 -52.13 -7.53
N LEU A 814 -31.63 -51.91 -7.45
CA LEU A 814 -31.04 -50.77 -6.74
C LEU A 814 -30.94 -49.51 -7.61
N ARG A 815 -31.09 -49.66 -8.93
CA ARG A 815 -30.89 -48.61 -9.94
C ARG A 815 -29.52 -47.94 -9.82
N SER A 816 -28.48 -48.74 -9.60
CA SER A 816 -27.09 -48.30 -9.45
C SER A 816 -26.12 -49.33 -10.02
N MET A 817 -24.89 -48.90 -10.28
CA MET A 817 -23.78 -49.78 -10.63
C MET A 817 -23.18 -50.40 -9.37
N LEU A 818 -22.90 -51.69 -9.42
CA LEU A 818 -22.25 -52.44 -8.37
C LEU A 818 -20.92 -53.01 -8.86
N ALA A 819 -19.95 -53.17 -7.96
CA ALA A 819 -18.70 -53.85 -8.28
C ALA A 819 -18.94 -55.34 -8.58
N SER A 820 -18.26 -55.86 -9.60
CA SER A 820 -18.32 -57.27 -10.02
C SER A 820 -17.04 -57.98 -9.60
N GLY A 821 -17.12 -58.86 -8.59
CA GLY A 821 -15.99 -59.66 -8.10
C GLY A 821 -15.27 -59.11 -6.86
N GLN A 822 -14.18 -59.78 -6.45
CA GLN A 822 -13.35 -59.44 -5.27
C GLN A 822 -12.20 -58.44 -5.56
N GLU A 823 -12.07 -57.93 -6.79
CA GLU A 823 -11.05 -56.94 -7.12
C GLU A 823 -11.36 -55.59 -6.46
N HIS A 824 -10.41 -55.07 -5.67
CA HIS A 824 -10.54 -53.75 -5.04
C HIS A 824 -10.49 -52.64 -6.09
N LEU A 825 -11.67 -52.12 -6.46
CA LEU A 825 -11.78 -50.90 -7.24
C LEU A 825 -11.29 -49.69 -6.42
N SER A 826 -10.66 -48.73 -7.10
CA SER A 826 -10.22 -47.46 -6.48
C SER A 826 -11.38 -46.54 -6.06
N PHE A 827 -12.62 -46.88 -6.42
CA PHE A 827 -13.84 -46.20 -5.99
C PHE A 827 -15.00 -47.19 -5.98
N LEU A 828 -16.03 -46.88 -5.20
CA LEU A 828 -17.27 -47.65 -5.13
C LEU A 828 -18.26 -47.14 -6.19
N PRO A 829 -18.74 -47.98 -7.12
CA PRO A 829 -19.51 -47.51 -8.29
C PRO A 829 -20.90 -46.94 -7.96
N ASP A 830 -21.51 -47.42 -6.89
CA ASP A 830 -22.80 -46.97 -6.36
C ASP A 830 -22.74 -45.50 -5.91
N HIS A 831 -21.63 -45.10 -5.28
CA HIS A 831 -21.36 -43.71 -4.86
C HIS A 831 -21.29 -42.66 -5.98
N TYR A 832 -21.40 -43.07 -7.25
CA TYR A 832 -21.42 -42.15 -8.41
C TYR A 832 -22.56 -42.40 -9.39
N SER A 833 -23.30 -43.50 -9.21
CA SER A 833 -24.31 -43.96 -10.17
C SER A 833 -25.69 -44.16 -9.56
N ASP A 834 -25.81 -44.02 -8.24
CA ASP A 834 -27.12 -44.08 -7.60
C ASP A 834 -28.03 -42.91 -8.07
N PRO A 835 -29.36 -43.03 -7.90
CA PRO A 835 -30.28 -41.98 -8.33
C PRO A 835 -30.15 -40.65 -7.56
N GLN A 836 -29.55 -40.61 -6.38
CA GLN A 836 -29.30 -39.39 -5.60
C GLN A 836 -28.06 -38.64 -6.11
N GLU A 837 -26.99 -39.36 -6.39
CA GLU A 837 -25.74 -38.85 -6.97
C GLU A 837 -25.97 -38.29 -8.37
N LEU A 838 -26.73 -39.00 -9.21
CA LEU A 838 -27.10 -38.50 -10.54
C LEU A 838 -27.96 -37.24 -10.47
N ARG A 839 -28.84 -37.10 -9.46
CA ARG A 839 -29.59 -35.85 -9.25
C ARG A 839 -28.69 -34.72 -8.79
N ALA A 840 -27.77 -34.98 -7.89
CA ALA A 840 -26.80 -33.98 -7.44
C ALA A 840 -25.92 -33.51 -8.61
N LEU A 841 -25.47 -34.44 -9.46
CA LEU A 841 -24.74 -34.14 -10.69
C LEU A 841 -25.55 -33.24 -11.63
N VAL A 842 -26.83 -33.56 -11.86
CA VAL A 842 -27.74 -32.73 -12.68
C VAL A 842 -27.89 -31.32 -12.12
N GLN A 843 -27.94 -31.15 -10.79
CA GLN A 843 -27.99 -29.83 -10.16
C GLN A 843 -26.69 -29.04 -10.34
N ILE A 844 -25.53 -29.71 -10.30
CA ILE A 844 -24.22 -29.08 -10.46
C ILE A 844 -23.99 -28.62 -11.90
N ILE A 845 -24.20 -29.49 -12.90
CA ILE A 845 -23.86 -29.19 -14.30
C ILE A 845 -25.03 -28.60 -15.11
N GLY A 846 -26.24 -28.68 -14.55
CA GLY A 846 -27.45 -28.13 -15.14
C GLY A 846 -27.86 -28.73 -16.50
N PRO A 847 -28.87 -28.16 -17.16
CA PRO A 847 -29.37 -28.65 -18.45
C PRO A 847 -28.32 -28.60 -19.58
N TYR A 848 -27.47 -27.57 -19.60
CA TYR A 848 -26.42 -27.44 -20.62
C TYR A 848 -25.36 -28.53 -20.47
N GLY A 849 -24.91 -28.79 -19.24
CA GLY A 849 -23.92 -29.82 -18.99
C GLY A 849 -24.45 -31.23 -19.22
N ILE A 850 -25.71 -31.50 -18.86
CA ILE A 850 -26.36 -32.77 -19.18
C ILE A 850 -26.50 -32.96 -20.68
N LYS A 851 -26.90 -31.93 -21.43
CA LYS A 851 -26.95 -32.01 -22.90
C LYS A 851 -25.58 -32.38 -23.47
N PHE A 852 -24.51 -31.72 -23.03
CA PHE A 852 -23.15 -32.03 -23.47
C PHE A 852 -22.74 -33.46 -23.12
N MET A 853 -23.01 -33.91 -21.88
CA MET A 853 -22.73 -35.28 -21.45
C MET A 853 -23.51 -36.31 -22.28
N SER A 854 -24.80 -36.08 -22.52
CA SER A 854 -25.65 -36.93 -23.35
C SER A 854 -25.18 -36.99 -24.80
N GLU A 855 -24.76 -35.88 -25.40
CA GLU A 855 -24.20 -35.86 -26.77
C GLU A 855 -22.95 -36.74 -26.88
N ARG A 856 -22.06 -36.67 -25.87
CA ARG A 856 -20.86 -37.52 -25.80
C ARG A 856 -21.21 -38.99 -25.57
N LEU A 857 -22.16 -39.28 -24.69
CA LEU A 857 -22.66 -40.65 -24.47
C LEU A 857 -23.27 -41.24 -25.76
N ILE A 858 -24.13 -40.48 -26.45
CA ILE A 858 -24.73 -40.88 -27.72
C ILE A 858 -23.65 -41.13 -28.78
N TRP A 859 -22.60 -40.32 -28.82
CA TRP A 859 -21.47 -40.54 -29.72
C TRP A 859 -20.78 -41.90 -29.47
N HIS A 860 -20.56 -42.26 -28.20
CA HIS A 860 -20.02 -43.58 -27.85
C HIS A 860 -20.99 -44.71 -28.21
N VAL A 861 -22.30 -44.55 -27.97
CA VAL A 861 -23.33 -45.51 -28.38
C VAL A 861 -23.32 -45.70 -29.90
N ALA A 862 -23.28 -44.62 -30.69
CA ALA A 862 -23.20 -44.69 -32.14
C ALA A 862 -21.94 -45.43 -32.62
N SER A 863 -20.79 -45.19 -31.98
CA SER A 863 -19.57 -45.94 -32.24
C SER A 863 -19.73 -47.43 -31.97
N GLN A 864 -20.41 -47.82 -30.90
CA GLN A 864 -20.68 -49.23 -30.60
C GLN A 864 -21.68 -49.86 -31.57
N ILE A 865 -22.72 -49.13 -31.97
CA ILE A 865 -23.69 -49.57 -32.99
C ILE A 865 -22.98 -49.81 -34.33
N ASN A 866 -22.03 -48.95 -34.71
CA ASN A 866 -21.22 -49.15 -35.90
C ASN A 866 -20.38 -50.44 -35.82
N GLU A 867 -19.79 -50.73 -34.65
CA GLU A 867 -19.08 -52.00 -34.44
C GLU A 867 -20.01 -53.22 -34.48
N MET A 868 -21.23 -53.11 -33.92
CA MET A 868 -22.27 -54.15 -34.04
C MET A 868 -22.71 -54.35 -35.48
N SER A 869 -22.87 -53.26 -36.24
CA SER A 869 -23.23 -53.31 -37.66
C SER A 869 -22.18 -54.06 -38.48
N LYS A 870 -20.88 -53.86 -38.19
CA LYS A 870 -19.80 -54.65 -38.81
C LYS A 870 -19.92 -56.14 -38.49
N VAL A 871 -20.29 -56.51 -37.26
CA VAL A 871 -20.53 -57.92 -36.88
C VAL A 871 -21.75 -58.49 -37.62
N VAL A 872 -22.86 -57.76 -37.63
CA VAL A 872 -24.08 -58.16 -38.37
C VAL A 872 -23.80 -58.32 -39.87
N GLN A 873 -22.96 -57.45 -40.44
CA GLN A 873 -22.55 -57.53 -41.83
C GLN A 873 -21.65 -58.75 -42.10
N ALA A 874 -20.74 -59.09 -41.18
CA ALA A 874 -19.90 -60.28 -41.27
C ALA A 874 -20.71 -61.58 -41.26
N TYR A 875 -21.83 -61.63 -40.52
CA TYR A 875 -22.71 -62.78 -40.43
C TYR A 875 -24.04 -62.60 -41.22
N LYS A 876 -24.05 -61.72 -42.23
CA LYS A 876 -25.27 -61.35 -42.96
C LYS A 876 -26.00 -62.56 -43.57
N GLU A 877 -25.26 -63.44 -44.24
CA GLU A 877 -25.82 -64.61 -44.91
C GLU A 877 -26.42 -65.62 -43.91
N PRO A 878 -25.71 -66.07 -42.85
CA PRO A 878 -26.30 -66.90 -41.79
C PRO A 878 -27.54 -66.27 -41.14
N LEU A 879 -27.50 -64.97 -40.83
CA LEU A 879 -28.63 -64.27 -40.21
C LEU A 879 -29.85 -64.17 -41.14
N GLN A 880 -29.65 -64.05 -42.46
CA GLN A 880 -30.73 -64.10 -43.44
C GLN A 880 -31.37 -65.49 -43.53
N VAL A 881 -30.55 -66.55 -43.50
CA VAL A 881 -31.04 -67.94 -43.48
C VAL A 881 -31.83 -68.23 -42.21
N ALA A 882 -31.38 -67.76 -41.04
CA ALA A 882 -32.14 -67.85 -39.79
C ALA A 882 -33.49 -67.11 -39.88
N ARG A 883 -33.52 -65.92 -40.47
CA ARG A 883 -34.76 -65.14 -40.61
C ARG A 883 -35.77 -65.78 -41.56
N SER A 884 -35.32 -66.51 -42.59
CA SER A 884 -36.21 -67.16 -43.56
C SER A 884 -36.57 -68.62 -43.23
N ASN A 885 -35.87 -69.25 -42.28
CA ASN A 885 -36.08 -70.66 -41.89
C ASN A 885 -36.22 -70.79 -40.35
N PHE A 886 -36.90 -69.83 -39.71
CA PHE A 886 -37.05 -69.79 -38.24
C PHE A 886 -37.89 -70.96 -37.67
N ASP A 887 -38.62 -71.64 -38.54
CA ASP A 887 -39.48 -72.79 -38.30
C ASP A 887 -38.77 -74.14 -38.51
N ASN A 888 -37.55 -74.15 -39.08
CA ASN A 888 -36.78 -75.37 -39.31
C ASN A 888 -35.64 -75.52 -38.29
N ALA A 889 -35.86 -76.40 -37.29
CA ALA A 889 -34.94 -76.61 -36.17
C ALA A 889 -33.54 -77.11 -36.57
N GLU A 890 -33.43 -77.94 -37.62
CA GLU A 890 -32.13 -78.46 -38.09
C GLU A 890 -31.31 -77.36 -38.76
N LYS A 891 -31.92 -76.60 -39.68
CA LYS A 891 -31.26 -75.45 -40.32
C LYS A 891 -30.88 -74.38 -39.30
N MET A 892 -31.72 -74.15 -38.29
CA MET A 892 -31.41 -73.20 -37.22
C MET A 892 -30.21 -73.64 -36.38
N LYS A 893 -30.06 -74.95 -36.13
CA LYS A 893 -28.91 -75.52 -35.44
C LYS A 893 -27.61 -75.32 -36.24
N ASP A 894 -27.66 -75.48 -37.56
CA ASP A 894 -26.51 -75.22 -38.43
C ASP A 894 -26.13 -73.73 -38.46
N VAL A 895 -27.12 -72.83 -38.52
CA VAL A 895 -26.88 -71.39 -38.40
C VAL A 895 -26.28 -71.03 -37.04
N LEU A 896 -26.78 -71.62 -35.95
CA LEU A 896 -26.21 -71.42 -34.60
C LEU A 896 -24.76 -71.91 -34.53
N ASN A 897 -24.43 -73.04 -35.15
CA ASN A 897 -23.06 -73.54 -35.22
C ASN A 897 -22.14 -72.57 -36.00
N MET A 898 -22.61 -72.00 -37.11
CA MET A 898 -21.88 -70.98 -37.87
C MET A 898 -21.70 -69.66 -37.11
N LEU A 899 -22.69 -69.26 -36.29
CA LEU A 899 -22.62 -68.07 -35.44
C LEU A 899 -21.79 -68.29 -34.16
N SER A 900 -21.62 -69.54 -33.71
CA SER A 900 -20.90 -69.91 -32.47
C SER A 900 -19.38 -69.98 -32.60
N ALA A 901 -18.82 -69.75 -33.80
CA ALA A 901 -17.39 -69.53 -33.96
C ALA A 901 -17.03 -68.17 -33.34
N GLU A 902 -16.52 -68.17 -32.10
CA GLU A 902 -16.14 -66.96 -31.36
C GLU A 902 -15.20 -66.07 -32.20
N PRO A 903 -15.55 -64.79 -32.45
CA PRO A 903 -14.55 -63.81 -32.81
C PRO A 903 -13.69 -63.59 -31.56
N LYS A 904 -12.44 -64.07 -31.60
CA LYS A 904 -11.46 -64.09 -30.49
C LYS A 904 -11.11 -62.72 -29.86
N ASP A 905 -11.81 -61.62 -30.15
CA ASP A 905 -11.37 -60.28 -29.73
C ASP A 905 -12.43 -59.19 -29.47
N LYS A 906 -13.73 -59.46 -29.24
CA LYS A 906 -14.68 -58.37 -28.95
C LYS A 906 -15.56 -58.57 -27.70
N LYS A 907 -15.29 -57.73 -26.70
CA LYS A 907 -16.18 -57.40 -25.57
C LYS A 907 -17.60 -57.14 -26.09
N LEU A 908 -18.62 -57.78 -25.50
CA LEU A 908 -20.03 -57.68 -25.92
C LEU A 908 -20.50 -56.20 -26.04
N PRO A 909 -20.75 -55.68 -27.26
CA PRO A 909 -21.20 -54.30 -27.46
C PRO A 909 -22.61 -54.05 -26.90
N THR A 910 -23.46 -55.08 -26.88
CA THR A 910 -24.89 -54.97 -26.55
C THR A 910 -25.15 -54.58 -25.09
N ARG A 911 -24.39 -55.14 -24.14
CA ARG A 911 -24.51 -54.80 -22.71
C ARG A 911 -24.06 -53.37 -22.41
N LEU A 912 -23.12 -52.87 -23.21
CA LEU A 912 -22.49 -51.55 -23.09
C LEU A 912 -23.43 -50.44 -23.59
N VAL A 913 -24.09 -50.67 -24.73
CA VAL A 913 -25.14 -49.78 -25.27
C VAL A 913 -26.31 -49.69 -24.29
N GLN A 914 -26.76 -50.82 -23.75
CA GLN A 914 -27.88 -50.86 -22.81
C GLN A 914 -27.53 -50.11 -21.51
N LEU A 915 -26.32 -50.30 -20.98
CA LEU A 915 -25.82 -49.57 -19.83
C LEU A 915 -25.72 -48.06 -20.07
N MET A 916 -25.19 -47.63 -21.22
CA MET A 916 -25.09 -46.20 -21.57
C MET A 916 -26.45 -45.54 -21.75
N LEU A 917 -27.43 -46.25 -22.35
CA LEU A 917 -28.80 -45.76 -22.50
C LEU A 917 -29.51 -45.64 -21.15
N PHE A 918 -29.35 -46.61 -20.24
CA PHE A 918 -29.91 -46.52 -18.89
C PHE A 918 -29.26 -45.42 -18.05
N PHE A 919 -27.94 -45.25 -18.14
CA PHE A 919 -27.25 -44.13 -17.52
C PHE A 919 -27.77 -42.78 -18.04
N ASN A 920 -28.01 -42.68 -19.35
CA ASN A 920 -28.62 -41.50 -19.97
C ASN A 920 -30.08 -41.29 -19.53
N GLU A 921 -30.88 -42.35 -19.37
CA GLU A 921 -32.27 -42.27 -18.89
C GLU A 921 -32.36 -41.79 -17.44
N GLN A 922 -31.48 -42.29 -16.55
CA GLN A 922 -31.46 -41.88 -15.15
C GLN A 922 -30.96 -40.44 -14.98
N SER A 923 -29.90 -40.04 -15.70
CA SER A 923 -29.37 -38.67 -15.69
C SER A 923 -30.32 -37.65 -16.35
N SER A 924 -31.11 -38.06 -17.34
CA SER A 924 -32.12 -37.21 -17.99
C SER A 924 -33.50 -37.24 -17.33
N SER A 925 -33.65 -37.94 -16.20
CA SER A 925 -34.89 -37.96 -15.44
C SER A 925 -35.20 -36.55 -14.91
N GLY A 926 -36.09 -35.82 -15.60
CA GLY A 926 -36.37 -34.39 -15.40
C GLY A 926 -36.97 -33.97 -14.05
N ARG A 927 -36.82 -34.79 -13.00
CA ARG A 927 -37.32 -34.55 -11.64
C ARG A 927 -36.64 -33.35 -10.96
N SER A 928 -35.34 -33.15 -11.19
CA SER A 928 -34.59 -32.00 -10.63
C SER A 928 -34.99 -30.67 -11.31
N VAL A 929 -35.11 -30.65 -12.64
CA VAL A 929 -35.58 -29.46 -13.38
C VAL A 929 -37.04 -29.13 -13.02
N ARG A 930 -37.85 -30.14 -12.71
CA ARG A 930 -39.25 -29.97 -12.27
C ARG A 930 -39.39 -29.32 -10.90
N SER A 931 -38.42 -29.50 -9.98
CA SER A 931 -38.44 -28.81 -8.68
C SER A 931 -37.95 -27.37 -8.78
N GLU A 932 -36.94 -27.10 -9.60
CA GLU A 932 -36.33 -25.77 -9.76
C GLU A 932 -37.13 -24.86 -10.70
N MET A 933 -37.68 -25.40 -11.79
CA MET A 933 -38.43 -24.64 -12.82
C MET A 933 -39.78 -25.31 -13.13
N PRO A 934 -40.72 -25.34 -12.17
CA PRO A 934 -41.96 -26.09 -12.29
C PRO A 934 -42.83 -25.58 -13.46
N TYR A 935 -42.90 -24.26 -13.67
CA TYR A 935 -43.73 -23.65 -14.72
C TYR A 935 -43.21 -23.94 -16.13
N THR A 936 -41.90 -23.86 -16.35
CA THR A 936 -41.28 -24.19 -17.64
C THR A 936 -41.45 -25.67 -17.96
N MET A 937 -41.25 -26.55 -16.97
CA MET A 937 -41.44 -27.99 -17.16
C MET A 937 -42.90 -28.35 -17.42
N LEU A 938 -43.86 -27.72 -16.74
CA LEU A 938 -45.29 -27.90 -17.01
C LEU A 938 -45.63 -27.51 -18.45
N SER A 939 -45.11 -26.38 -18.95
CA SER A 939 -45.29 -25.95 -20.33
C SER A 939 -44.69 -26.93 -21.34
N VAL A 940 -43.45 -27.40 -21.11
CA VAL A 940 -42.77 -28.39 -21.97
C VAL A 940 -43.50 -29.74 -21.96
N MET A 941 -43.94 -30.21 -20.80
CA MET A 941 -44.70 -31.47 -20.68
C MET A 941 -46.07 -31.35 -21.34
N SER A 942 -46.76 -30.22 -21.15
CA SER A 942 -48.03 -29.93 -21.83
C SER A 942 -47.86 -29.87 -23.34
N SER A 943 -46.80 -29.22 -23.85
CA SER A 943 -46.48 -29.18 -25.28
C SER A 943 -46.17 -30.58 -25.84
N LYS A 944 -45.36 -31.39 -25.15
CA LYS A 944 -45.07 -32.79 -25.54
C LYS A 944 -46.32 -33.68 -25.53
N GLN A 945 -47.16 -33.55 -24.49
CA GLN A 945 -48.43 -34.29 -24.39
C GLN A 945 -49.41 -33.84 -25.48
N SER A 946 -49.48 -32.55 -25.76
CA SER A 946 -50.30 -31.98 -26.85
C SER A 946 -49.82 -32.45 -28.21
N TYR A 947 -48.50 -32.56 -28.45
CA TYR A 947 -47.92 -33.12 -29.68
C TYR A 947 -48.27 -34.61 -29.85
N HIS A 948 -48.26 -35.38 -28.76
CA HIS A 948 -48.70 -36.78 -28.77
C HIS A 948 -50.21 -36.91 -28.99
N PHE A 949 -51.02 -36.03 -28.38
CA PHE A 949 -52.46 -35.96 -28.60
C PHE A 949 -52.80 -35.57 -30.04
N PHE A 950 -52.09 -34.60 -30.63
CA PHE A 950 -52.25 -34.22 -32.04
C PHE A 950 -51.94 -35.39 -32.97
N ASN A 951 -50.85 -36.14 -32.72
CA ASN A 951 -50.48 -37.32 -33.51
C ASN A 951 -51.48 -38.49 -33.36
N LEU A 952 -52.01 -38.73 -32.16
CA LEU A 952 -53.07 -39.72 -31.94
C LEU A 952 -54.39 -39.29 -32.58
N HIS A 953 -54.75 -38.01 -32.54
CA HIS A 953 -55.97 -37.50 -33.16
C HIS A 953 -55.90 -37.62 -34.69
N SER A 954 -54.75 -37.30 -35.30
CA SER A 954 -54.53 -37.52 -36.74
C SER A 954 -54.55 -39.00 -37.15
N ARG A 955 -54.28 -39.93 -36.23
CA ARG A 955 -54.41 -41.39 -36.49
C ARG A 955 -55.83 -41.91 -36.26
N CYS A 956 -56.57 -41.39 -35.28
CA CYS A 956 -57.98 -41.75 -35.06
C CYS A 956 -58.90 -41.20 -36.18
N SER A 957 -58.63 -40.01 -36.72
CA SER A 957 -59.39 -39.45 -37.84
C SER A 957 -59.27 -40.26 -39.14
N ILE A 958 -58.21 -41.07 -39.30
CA ILE A 958 -58.04 -41.96 -40.45
C ILE A 958 -58.84 -43.26 -40.28
N ILE A 959 -59.11 -43.70 -39.05
CA ILE A 959 -59.87 -44.93 -38.79
C ILE A 959 -61.39 -44.69 -38.92
N THR A 960 -61.89 -43.47 -38.72
CA THR A 960 -63.31 -43.13 -38.94
C THR A 960 -63.67 -42.86 -40.41
N TRP A 961 -62.67 -42.80 -41.31
CA TRP A 961 -62.86 -42.68 -42.77
C TRP A 961 -62.70 -44.03 -43.51
N MET A 962 -62.44 -45.11 -42.77
CA MET A 962 -62.33 -46.50 -43.27
C MET A 962 -63.36 -47.45 -42.63
N MET A 963 -64.49 -46.91 -42.14
CA MET A 963 -65.73 -47.67 -41.94
C MET A 963 -66.68 -47.43 -43.11
#